data_AF-A0A1M7SIJ1-F1
#
_entry.id   AF-A0A1M7SIJ1-F1
#
_cell.length_a   1.000
_cell.length_b   1.000
_cell.length_c   1.000
_cell.angle_alpha   90.00
_cell.angle_beta   90.00
_cell.angle_gamma   90.00
#
_symmetry.space_group_name_H-M   'P 1'
#
loop_
_entity.id
_entity.type
_entity.pdbx_description
1 polymer ?
#
loop_
_entity_poly.entity_id
_entity_poly.type
_entity_poly.pdbx_seq_one_letter_code
_entity_poly.pdbx_strand_id
1 'polypeptide(L)'
;MEVWLKVSLKGLLSSRSGVFRPQRSEVGSALSDGERLAMLDELEKSGLGWFWASDEAGNLSYISAAIAERLDMPLAEMLGQPVNAIFTAAEREGRVNSLSLMLGAHKGFSGFAVRAAHKSGGPVLRLAGQPVFMQGERFAGFRGTGADITDEFHREEETARLARYDSLTGLSNRHRMAHQIETTLTAFKATKRNCAVMMLDLDRFKHVNDTLGHAAGDELLKQVAERLTRAIDRECEIGRLGGDEFQVMLPDIDDRGVLGELAARIIAMLRQPYSLEEGRCVIGASVGIAIAPHDGVTSDEIVRAADLALYAAKNGGRGQFRFFSGELENETIFRRRLEQHLGEALREDQLFLRFEPIVDAASQSVQALEAHVCWNHATRGVIDEEEFAQIVEGSSQIGEVGIWAITEACRRAALWPDSVRVAVNVPVPLFLADGFVEQVSEAIEAAGLSASRIELEISEAVFFGDSSIVDRTLGGLFKLGVRLTLDEFGSGYSSLAYLRRAPFDMIKIDQKLVAEAERQDSHELGLVRAIVALAGALQMDTIANGIESASLLTALGECGVRYLQGPIFCEPVDAGIVEQEMAGDMWKIDPGERRTRRARRRTVFRKIQVFHDDYAYEVTLRNLSRTGALIQGLTDVPKGTQFVVDLGGGQLAVATVIRSSGDTQGLEFEQSLVDDGSGGLCTRNRVSPYALASAGAPLAALAPGSYQGMMGGLIDQGGAPKFCYASTARGEFA
;
A
#
# COMPACT_ATOMS: atom_id res chain seq x y z
N MET A 1 44.09 10.54 30.12
CA MET A 1 43.26 11.05 31.23
C MET A 1 42.21 10.00 31.52
N GLU A 2 42.48 9.09 32.45
CA GLU A 2 42.33 9.33 33.90
C GLU A 2 40.84 9.40 34.29
N VAL A 3 40.28 8.35 34.94
CA VAL A 3 40.26 8.13 36.42
C VAL A 3 38.91 8.63 36.97
N TRP A 4 38.03 7.87 37.64
CA TRP A 4 38.07 7.06 38.88
C TRP A 4 36.88 6.05 38.82
N LEU A 5 36.83 4.88 39.48
CA LEU A 5 37.24 4.52 40.85
C LEU A 5 37.81 3.08 40.95
N LYS A 6 38.98 2.97 41.57
CA LYS A 6 39.39 1.87 42.48
C LYS A 6 38.81 2.19 43.88
N VAL A 7 38.48 1.23 44.74
CA VAL A 7 39.36 0.46 45.67
C VAL A 7 38.43 -0.60 46.33
N SER A 8 38.61 -1.93 46.28
CA SER A 8 39.69 -2.85 46.73
C SER A 8 39.73 -3.00 48.28
N LEU A 9 39.87 -4.13 48.98
CA LEU A 9 40.75 -5.30 48.83
C LEU A 9 40.32 -6.46 49.77
N LYS A 10 40.65 -7.68 49.33
CA LYS A 10 41.32 -8.80 50.05
C LYS A 10 40.69 -9.46 51.28
N GLY A 11 40.61 -10.78 51.16
CA GLY A 11 40.76 -11.74 52.27
C GLY A 11 40.70 -13.19 51.77
N LEU A 12 41.72 -13.64 51.04
CA LEU A 12 42.61 -14.75 51.46
C LEU A 12 42.06 -16.17 51.24
N LEU A 13 42.46 -16.76 50.10
CA LEU A 13 42.77 -18.18 50.01
C LEU A 13 44.02 -18.46 50.87
N SER A 14 43.88 -19.29 51.88
CA SER A 14 45.00 -20.02 52.49
C SER A 14 44.51 -21.35 53.06
N SER A 15 45.13 -22.40 52.55
CA SER A 15 44.97 -23.79 52.93
C SER A 15 45.27 -24.03 54.42
N ARG A 16 44.34 -24.69 55.13
CA ARG A 16 44.69 -25.55 56.26
C ARG A 16 43.89 -26.84 56.20
N SER A 17 44.60 -27.92 55.89
CA SER A 17 44.23 -29.30 56.19
C SER A 17 44.00 -29.45 57.69
N GLY A 18 42.73 -29.38 58.10
CA GLY A 18 42.27 -29.77 59.42
C GLY A 18 41.39 -31.00 59.29
N VAL A 19 41.83 -32.12 59.85
CA VAL A 19 40.99 -33.31 60.06
C VAL A 19 39.85 -32.91 60.99
N PHE A 20 38.70 -32.53 60.43
CA PHE A 20 37.48 -32.32 61.19
C PHE A 20 36.80 -33.67 61.35
N ARG A 21 36.95 -34.28 62.54
CA ARG A 21 36.07 -35.35 62.98
C ARG A 21 34.63 -34.85 62.86
N PRO A 22 33.70 -35.57 62.19
CA PRO A 22 32.30 -35.23 62.31
C PRO A 22 31.89 -35.50 63.76
N GLN A 23 31.72 -34.44 64.53
CA GLN A 23 30.88 -34.48 65.71
C GLN A 23 29.50 -34.85 65.19
N ARG A 24 29.05 -36.08 65.47
CA ARG A 24 27.65 -36.46 65.30
C ARG A 24 26.84 -35.54 66.21
N SER A 25 26.34 -34.43 65.68
CA SER A 25 25.19 -33.75 66.25
C SER A 25 24.01 -34.68 66.04
N GLU A 26 23.40 -35.10 67.13
CA GLU A 26 22.13 -35.83 67.13
C GLU A 26 21.16 -35.12 66.18
N VAL A 27 20.73 -35.83 65.13
CA VAL A 27 19.65 -35.38 64.26
C VAL A 27 18.42 -35.29 65.15
N GLY A 28 17.96 -34.07 65.40
CA GLY A 28 16.72 -33.80 66.12
C GLY A 28 15.57 -34.63 65.55
N SER A 29 14.71 -35.11 66.44
CA SER A 29 13.58 -36.00 66.17
C SER A 29 12.92 -35.76 64.81
N ALA A 30 12.81 -36.82 63.99
CA ALA A 30 11.93 -36.82 62.84
C ALA A 30 10.51 -36.46 63.32
N LEU A 31 9.86 -35.51 62.66
CA LEU A 31 8.46 -35.11 62.94
C LEU A 31 7.59 -36.36 63.06
N SER A 32 6.81 -36.45 64.13
CA SER A 32 5.81 -37.49 64.33
C SER A 32 4.73 -37.43 63.24
N ASP A 33 4.03 -38.53 63.00
CA ASP A 33 2.95 -38.56 62.00
C ASP A 33 1.83 -37.54 62.34
N GLY A 34 1.60 -37.27 63.63
CA GLY A 34 0.66 -36.24 64.09
C GLY A 34 1.10 -34.82 63.74
N GLU A 35 2.39 -34.50 63.90
CA GLU A 35 2.93 -33.19 63.49
C GLU A 35 2.91 -33.02 61.97
N ARG A 36 3.14 -34.10 61.21
CA ARG A 36 3.02 -34.08 59.75
C ARG A 36 1.59 -33.84 59.28
N LEU A 37 0.60 -34.47 59.92
CA LEU A 37 -0.81 -34.21 59.64
C LEU A 37 -1.19 -32.76 59.97
N ALA A 38 -0.73 -32.22 61.10
CA ALA A 38 -0.98 -30.83 61.46
C ALA A 38 -0.41 -29.84 60.43
N MET A 39 0.79 -30.09 59.89
CA MET A 39 1.37 -29.29 58.82
C MET A 39 0.58 -29.38 57.50
N LEU A 40 0.01 -30.56 57.18
CA LEU A 40 -0.86 -30.72 56.00
C LEU A 40 -2.17 -29.96 56.18
N ASP A 41 -2.78 -30.01 57.37
CA ASP A 41 -3.98 -29.23 57.69
C ASP A 41 -3.72 -27.71 57.62
N GLU A 42 -2.56 -27.25 58.08
CA GLU A 42 -2.14 -25.85 57.94
C GLU A 42 -1.94 -25.45 56.47
N LEU A 43 -1.34 -26.34 55.66
CA LEU A 43 -1.19 -26.11 54.21
C LEU A 43 -2.55 -25.99 53.52
N GLU A 44 -3.49 -26.90 53.82
CA GLU A 44 -4.86 -26.86 53.28
C GLU A 44 -5.58 -25.56 53.65
N LYS A 45 -5.44 -25.10 54.90
CA LYS A 45 -6.03 -23.84 55.38
C LYS A 45 -5.37 -22.60 54.77
N SER A 46 -4.08 -22.68 54.43
CA SER A 46 -3.36 -21.56 53.82
C SER A 46 -3.79 -21.28 52.37
N GLY A 47 -4.45 -22.23 51.71
CA GLY A 47 -4.85 -22.14 50.30
C GLY A 47 -3.69 -22.19 49.30
N LEU A 48 -2.44 -22.34 49.75
CA LEU A 48 -1.25 -22.46 48.90
C LEU A 48 -1.19 -23.79 48.14
N GLY A 49 -1.86 -24.81 48.66
CA GLY A 49 -2.04 -26.11 48.02
C GLY A 49 -3.27 -26.81 48.60
N TRP A 50 -3.91 -27.64 47.78
CA TRP A 50 -5.09 -28.42 48.16
C TRP A 50 -4.93 -29.88 47.73
N PHE A 51 -5.68 -30.76 48.35
CA PHE A 51 -5.63 -32.19 48.09
C PHE A 51 -6.97 -32.69 47.58
N TRP A 52 -6.93 -33.78 46.83
CA TRP A 52 -8.11 -34.48 46.38
C TRP A 52 -7.87 -35.98 46.30
N ALA A 53 -8.95 -36.74 46.42
CA ALA A 53 -8.94 -38.16 46.19
C ALA A 53 -10.20 -38.61 45.45
N SER A 54 -10.10 -39.73 44.75
CA SER A 54 -11.24 -40.39 44.12
C SER A 54 -11.35 -41.86 44.56
N ASP A 55 -12.53 -42.43 44.37
CA ASP A 55 -12.80 -43.85 44.50
C ASP A 55 -12.38 -44.66 43.26
N GLU A 56 -12.61 -45.98 43.27
CA GLU A 56 -12.30 -46.87 42.15
C GLU A 56 -13.09 -46.57 40.86
N ALA A 57 -14.20 -45.83 40.96
CA ALA A 57 -15.01 -45.41 39.81
C ALA A 57 -14.60 -44.02 39.28
N GLY A 58 -13.61 -43.36 39.91
CA GLY A 58 -13.16 -42.03 39.54
C GLY A 58 -14.03 -40.89 40.06
N ASN A 59 -14.93 -41.18 41.02
CA ASN A 59 -15.73 -40.16 41.69
C ASN A 59 -14.94 -39.55 42.84
N LEU A 60 -15.08 -38.25 43.04
CA LEU A 60 -14.38 -37.49 44.06
C LEU A 60 -14.78 -37.95 45.47
N SER A 61 -13.88 -38.57 46.20
CA SER A 61 -14.10 -39.06 47.57
C SER A 61 -13.61 -38.07 48.64
N TYR A 62 -12.70 -37.17 48.27
CA TYR A 62 -12.17 -36.13 49.14
C TYR A 62 -11.74 -34.93 48.30
N ILE A 63 -11.94 -33.73 48.84
CA ILE A 63 -11.32 -32.51 48.34
C ILE A 63 -11.24 -31.49 49.47
N SER A 64 -10.14 -30.75 49.57
CA SER A 64 -9.95 -29.73 50.60
C SER A 64 -11.04 -28.66 50.54
N ALA A 65 -11.65 -28.31 51.67
CA ALA A 65 -12.79 -27.39 51.73
C ALA A 65 -12.47 -25.98 51.16
N ALA A 66 -11.22 -25.52 51.30
CA ALA A 66 -10.77 -24.22 50.80
C ALA A 66 -10.97 -24.04 49.29
N ILE A 67 -10.97 -25.13 48.50
CA ILE A 67 -11.17 -25.04 47.05
C ILE A 67 -12.64 -24.94 46.66
N ALA A 68 -13.56 -25.46 47.48
CA ALA A 68 -14.99 -25.40 47.23
C ALA A 68 -15.50 -23.94 47.24
N GLU A 69 -15.06 -23.15 48.23
CA GLU A 69 -15.35 -21.72 48.28
C GLU A 69 -14.79 -20.97 47.06
N ARG A 70 -13.58 -21.33 46.63
CA ARG A 70 -12.88 -20.66 45.53
C ARG A 70 -13.46 -20.99 44.16
N LEU A 71 -13.98 -22.21 43.99
CA LEU A 71 -14.68 -22.65 42.79
C LEU A 71 -16.15 -22.21 42.76
N ASP A 72 -16.67 -21.57 43.82
CA ASP A 72 -18.07 -21.17 43.93
C ASP A 72 -19.03 -22.37 43.82
N MET A 73 -18.60 -23.53 44.35
CA MET A 73 -19.34 -24.80 44.29
C MET A 73 -19.32 -25.48 45.66
N PRO A 74 -20.48 -25.75 46.29
CA PRO A 74 -20.53 -26.37 47.61
C PRO A 74 -19.88 -27.77 47.62
N LEU A 75 -19.15 -28.09 48.69
CA LEU A 75 -18.46 -29.39 48.84
C LEU A 75 -19.41 -30.59 48.65
N ALA A 76 -20.65 -30.47 49.14
CA ALA A 76 -21.68 -31.50 49.01
C ALA A 76 -22.08 -31.79 47.56
N GLU A 77 -21.93 -30.83 46.66
CA GLU A 77 -22.20 -30.99 45.22
C GLU A 77 -20.99 -31.54 44.46
N MET A 78 -19.78 -31.42 45.02
CA MET A 78 -18.54 -31.93 44.43
C MET A 78 -18.29 -33.39 44.80
N LEU A 79 -18.54 -33.78 46.06
CA LEU A 79 -18.29 -35.15 46.52
C LEU A 79 -19.22 -36.16 45.84
N GLY A 80 -18.66 -37.29 45.43
CA GLY A 80 -19.37 -38.35 44.72
C GLY A 80 -19.58 -38.09 43.23
N GLN A 81 -19.15 -36.94 42.70
CA GLN A 81 -19.19 -36.65 41.27
C GLN A 81 -17.89 -37.09 40.57
N PRO A 82 -17.94 -37.48 39.28
CA PRO A 82 -16.75 -37.77 38.49
C PRO A 82 -15.78 -36.57 38.44
N VAL A 83 -14.48 -36.80 38.60
CA VAL A 83 -13.45 -35.73 38.62
C VAL A 83 -13.51 -34.86 37.34
N ASN A 84 -13.77 -35.46 36.19
CA ASN A 84 -13.88 -34.78 34.90
C ASN A 84 -15.23 -34.06 34.67
N ALA A 85 -16.23 -34.29 35.52
CA ALA A 85 -17.47 -33.52 35.54
C ALA A 85 -17.32 -32.21 36.34
N ILE A 86 -16.38 -32.18 37.28
CA ILE A 86 -16.08 -31.01 38.11
C ILE A 86 -15.01 -30.14 37.44
N PHE A 87 -13.98 -30.77 36.88
CA PHE A 87 -12.83 -30.10 36.29
C PHE A 87 -12.76 -30.34 34.78
N THR A 88 -12.77 -29.24 34.03
CA THR A 88 -12.49 -29.23 32.58
C THR A 88 -11.12 -28.64 32.33
N ALA A 89 -10.48 -29.00 31.22
CA ALA A 89 -9.21 -28.40 30.84
C ALA A 89 -9.37 -26.87 30.67
N ALA A 90 -8.43 -26.10 31.22
CA ALA A 90 -8.31 -24.69 30.88
C ALA A 90 -7.77 -24.62 29.44
N GLU A 91 -8.61 -24.25 28.48
CA GLU A 91 -8.25 -24.26 27.06
C GLU A 91 -6.95 -23.47 26.80
N ARG A 92 -6.01 -24.14 26.14
CA ARG A 92 -4.93 -23.53 25.36
C ARG A 92 -5.13 -24.04 23.94
N GLU A 93 -5.18 -23.16 22.95
CA GLU A 93 -5.39 -23.53 21.54
C GLU A 93 -4.61 -24.80 21.15
N GLY A 94 -5.31 -25.83 20.69
CA GLY A 94 -4.72 -27.00 20.02
C GLY A 94 -4.44 -28.26 20.86
N ARG A 95 -4.80 -28.34 22.15
CA ARG A 95 -4.73 -29.61 22.92
C ARG A 95 -6.07 -30.01 23.52
N VAL A 96 -6.89 -30.71 22.74
CA VAL A 96 -8.16 -31.27 23.22
C VAL A 96 -7.90 -32.60 23.96
N ASN A 97 -8.28 -32.63 25.25
CA ASN A 97 -8.56 -33.81 26.09
C ASN A 97 -7.45 -34.79 26.50
N SER A 98 -6.45 -34.32 27.25
CA SER A 98 -5.49 -35.23 27.91
C SER A 98 -5.92 -35.70 29.31
N LEU A 99 -6.76 -34.96 30.08
CA LEU A 99 -7.10 -35.35 31.47
C LEU A 99 -8.01 -36.59 31.55
N SER A 100 -9.11 -36.60 30.79
CA SER A 100 -10.03 -37.74 30.75
C SER A 100 -9.33 -39.03 30.29
N LEU A 101 -8.35 -38.90 29.39
CA LEU A 101 -7.53 -40.02 28.93
C LEU A 101 -6.62 -40.56 30.04
N MET A 102 -5.96 -39.68 30.81
CA MET A 102 -5.08 -40.10 31.91
C MET A 102 -5.85 -40.76 33.05
N LEU A 103 -7.03 -40.24 33.38
CA LEU A 103 -7.95 -40.83 34.35
C LEU A 103 -8.42 -42.21 33.89
N GLY A 104 -8.91 -42.34 32.65
CA GLY A 104 -9.37 -43.63 32.11
C GLY A 104 -8.27 -44.68 31.93
N ALA A 105 -7.03 -44.25 31.71
CA ALA A 105 -5.88 -45.15 31.60
C ALA A 105 -5.23 -45.51 32.96
N HIS A 106 -5.75 -45.02 34.07
CA HIS A 106 -5.17 -45.15 35.42
C HIS A 106 -3.68 -44.76 35.48
N LYS A 107 -3.29 -43.69 34.77
CA LYS A 107 -1.90 -43.20 34.71
C LYS A 107 -1.73 -41.94 35.55
N GLY A 108 -0.59 -41.86 36.25
CA GLY A 108 -0.21 -40.65 36.98
C GLY A 108 0.01 -39.46 36.05
N PHE A 109 -0.39 -38.28 36.50
CA PHE A 109 -0.29 -37.03 35.75
C PHE A 109 0.10 -35.85 36.65
N SER A 110 0.74 -34.84 36.08
CA SER A 110 1.09 -33.60 36.76
C SER A 110 1.02 -32.41 35.80
N GLY A 111 0.78 -31.21 36.34
CA GLY A 111 0.83 -29.98 35.56
C GLY A 111 -0.40 -29.67 34.71
N PHE A 112 -1.54 -30.31 34.96
CA PHE A 112 -2.75 -30.10 34.16
C PHE A 112 -3.49 -28.84 34.62
N ALA A 113 -3.58 -27.82 33.75
CA ALA A 113 -4.40 -26.65 34.02
C ALA A 113 -5.89 -26.97 33.80
N VAL A 114 -6.72 -26.73 34.82
CA VAL A 114 -8.15 -27.01 34.84
C VAL A 114 -8.96 -25.83 35.36
N ARG A 115 -10.25 -25.77 35.00
CA ARG A 115 -11.25 -24.83 35.52
C ARG A 115 -12.49 -25.60 35.99
N ALA A 116 -13.36 -24.92 36.73
CA ALA A 116 -14.66 -25.46 37.08
C ALA A 116 -15.52 -25.66 35.83
N ALA A 117 -16.07 -26.85 35.63
CA ALA A 117 -16.88 -27.18 34.46
C ALA A 117 -18.17 -26.34 34.36
N HIS A 118 -18.71 -25.89 35.50
CA HIS A 118 -19.99 -25.18 35.57
C HIS A 118 -19.88 -23.67 35.28
N LYS A 119 -18.66 -23.11 35.18
CA LYS A 119 -18.45 -21.65 35.05
C LYS A 119 -17.26 -21.33 34.14
N SER A 120 -17.57 -20.83 32.94
CA SER A 120 -16.58 -20.25 32.02
C SER A 120 -16.12 -18.88 32.55
N GLY A 121 -14.96 -18.83 33.20
CA GLY A 121 -14.37 -17.60 33.78
C GLY A 121 -13.94 -17.69 35.25
N GLY A 122 -13.99 -18.87 35.88
CA GLY A 122 -13.51 -19.09 37.26
C GLY A 122 -11.99 -19.26 37.38
N PRO A 123 -11.44 -19.49 38.60
CA PRO A 123 -9.99 -19.64 38.82
C PRO A 123 -9.39 -20.79 38.02
N VAL A 124 -8.10 -20.67 37.67
CA VAL A 124 -7.33 -21.74 36.99
C VAL A 124 -6.52 -22.49 38.02
N LEU A 125 -6.71 -23.80 38.07
CA LEU A 125 -6.04 -24.69 39.00
C LEU A 125 -5.10 -25.62 38.26
N ARG A 126 -3.95 -25.92 38.86
CA ARG A 126 -3.03 -26.95 38.37
C ARG A 126 -3.30 -28.23 39.12
N LEU A 127 -3.66 -29.30 38.42
CA LEU A 127 -3.98 -30.61 38.97
C LEU A 127 -2.83 -31.60 38.75
N ALA A 128 -2.55 -32.39 39.78
CA ALA A 128 -1.71 -33.58 39.71
C ALA A 128 -2.43 -34.74 40.39
N GLY A 129 -2.25 -35.96 39.88
CA GLY A 129 -2.87 -37.16 40.42
C GLY A 129 -2.01 -38.39 40.21
N GLN A 130 -1.95 -39.26 41.20
CA GLN A 130 -1.30 -40.56 41.15
C GLN A 130 -2.34 -41.67 41.42
N PRO A 131 -2.38 -42.73 40.62
CA PRO A 131 -3.25 -43.87 40.87
C PRO A 131 -2.79 -44.61 42.13
N VAL A 132 -3.76 -45.04 42.94
CA VAL A 132 -3.54 -45.87 44.12
C VAL A 132 -4.02 -47.26 43.81
N PHE A 133 -3.21 -48.26 44.12
CA PHE A 133 -3.54 -49.67 43.95
C PHE A 133 -3.54 -50.37 45.31
N MET A 134 -4.53 -51.24 45.54
CA MET A 134 -4.58 -52.12 46.70
C MET A 134 -3.73 -53.38 46.47
N GLN A 135 -3.58 -54.22 47.51
CA GLN A 135 -2.91 -55.51 47.38
C GLN A 135 -3.52 -56.33 46.22
N GLY A 136 -2.67 -56.77 45.28
CA GLY A 136 -3.10 -57.47 44.06
C GLY A 136 -3.28 -56.59 42.81
N GLU A 137 -2.68 -55.41 42.77
CA GLU A 137 -2.71 -54.47 41.61
C GLU A 137 -4.11 -53.98 41.19
N ARG A 138 -5.11 -54.14 42.06
CA ARG A 138 -6.45 -53.59 41.81
C ARG A 138 -6.46 -52.08 42.04
N PHE A 139 -6.89 -51.34 41.03
CA PHE A 139 -7.06 -49.89 41.10
C PHE A 139 -8.05 -49.50 42.21
N ALA A 140 -7.69 -48.52 43.03
CA ALA A 140 -8.42 -48.09 44.21
C ALA A 140 -8.75 -46.59 44.19
N GLY A 141 -8.56 -45.93 43.05
CA GLY A 141 -8.79 -44.50 42.86
C GLY A 141 -7.50 -43.69 42.70
N PHE A 142 -7.64 -42.37 42.63
CA PHE A 142 -6.51 -41.43 42.57
C PHE A 142 -6.33 -40.67 43.88
N ARG A 143 -5.09 -40.28 44.17
CA ARG A 143 -4.76 -39.23 45.15
C ARG A 143 -3.94 -38.16 44.47
N GLY A 144 -4.22 -36.92 44.78
CA GLY A 144 -3.61 -35.82 44.08
C GLY A 144 -3.55 -34.54 44.87
N THR A 145 -2.83 -33.59 44.29
CA THR A 145 -2.70 -32.24 44.78
C THR A 145 -3.16 -31.28 43.71
N GLY A 146 -3.49 -30.07 44.13
CA GLY A 146 -3.58 -28.94 43.23
C GLY A 146 -3.05 -27.66 43.84
N ALA A 147 -2.81 -26.71 42.96
CA ALA A 147 -2.39 -25.35 43.31
C ALA A 147 -3.21 -24.37 42.51
N ASP A 148 -3.49 -23.20 43.07
CA ASP A 148 -4.03 -22.10 42.30
C ASP A 148 -2.90 -21.50 41.45
N ILE A 149 -3.14 -21.45 40.13
CA ILE A 149 -2.21 -20.88 39.16
C ILE A 149 -2.88 -19.76 38.36
N THR A 150 -3.96 -19.16 38.86
CA THR A 150 -4.76 -18.15 38.15
C THR A 150 -3.89 -16.98 37.69
N ASP A 151 -3.10 -16.39 38.60
CA ASP A 151 -2.23 -15.28 38.24
C ASP A 151 -1.07 -15.70 37.34
N GLU A 152 -0.50 -16.90 37.56
CA GLU A 152 0.57 -17.46 36.72
C GLU A 152 0.05 -17.71 35.30
N PHE A 153 -1.11 -18.33 35.17
CA PHE A 153 -1.78 -18.66 33.92
C PHE A 153 -2.15 -17.39 33.14
N HIS A 154 -2.74 -16.38 33.79
CA HIS A 154 -3.06 -15.11 33.13
C HIS A 154 -1.82 -14.33 32.73
N ARG A 155 -0.75 -14.35 33.53
CA ARG A 155 0.54 -13.74 33.14
C ARG A 155 1.16 -14.46 31.96
N GLU A 156 1.12 -15.79 31.91
CA GLU A 156 1.61 -16.56 30.77
C GLU A 156 0.75 -16.35 29.52
N GLU A 157 -0.57 -16.29 29.67
CA GLU A 157 -1.52 -16.02 28.59
C GLU A 157 -1.32 -14.63 27.99
N GLU A 158 -1.18 -13.61 28.85
CA GLU A 158 -0.88 -12.25 28.41
C GLU A 158 0.52 -12.15 27.79
N THR A 159 1.51 -12.85 28.34
CA THR A 159 2.86 -12.93 27.76
C THR A 159 2.83 -13.58 26.37
N ALA A 160 2.07 -14.67 26.21
CA ALA A 160 1.88 -15.35 24.94
C ALA A 160 1.10 -14.49 23.93
N ARG A 161 0.13 -13.70 24.42
CA ARG A 161 -0.62 -12.73 23.61
C ARG A 161 0.28 -11.60 23.14
N LEU A 162 1.03 -10.95 24.03
CA LEU A 162 1.99 -9.88 23.70
C LEU A 162 3.12 -10.35 22.77
N ALA A 163 3.50 -11.63 22.86
CA ALA A 163 4.45 -12.23 21.93
C ALA A 163 3.90 -12.35 20.49
N ARG A 164 2.58 -12.32 20.30
CA ARG A 164 1.91 -12.59 19.01
C ARG A 164 1.10 -11.42 18.44
N TYR A 165 0.61 -10.53 19.29
CA TYR A 165 -0.31 -9.45 18.92
C TYR A 165 0.24 -8.09 19.31
N ASP A 166 -0.10 -7.07 18.52
CA ASP A 166 0.14 -5.66 18.83
C ASP A 166 -0.81 -5.21 19.94
N SER A 167 -0.27 -4.61 20.99
CA SER A 167 -1.04 -4.24 22.19
C SER A 167 -2.04 -3.11 21.95
N LEU A 168 -1.79 -2.25 20.95
CA LEU A 168 -2.63 -1.11 20.63
C LEU A 168 -3.82 -1.50 19.74
N THR A 169 -3.54 -2.21 18.65
CA THR A 169 -4.52 -2.51 17.59
C THR A 169 -5.15 -3.89 17.71
N GLY A 170 -4.55 -4.81 18.48
CA GLY A 170 -5.00 -6.20 18.57
C GLY A 170 -4.70 -7.04 17.33
N LEU A 171 -4.08 -6.46 16.30
CA LEU A 171 -3.62 -7.16 15.10
C LEU A 171 -2.38 -8.02 15.40
N SER A 172 -1.97 -8.86 14.45
CA SER A 172 -0.72 -9.61 14.58
C SER A 172 0.48 -8.68 14.64
N ASN A 173 1.45 -9.01 15.50
CA ASN A 173 2.69 -8.24 15.57
C ASN A 173 3.69 -8.70 14.50
N ARG A 174 4.81 -7.99 14.39
CA ARG A 174 5.91 -8.31 13.46
C ARG A 174 6.39 -9.77 13.57
N HIS A 175 6.49 -10.31 14.79
CA HIS A 175 6.96 -11.68 15.00
C HIS A 175 5.98 -12.72 14.46
N ARG A 176 4.68 -12.56 14.74
CA ARG A 176 3.65 -13.46 14.23
C ARG A 176 3.52 -13.38 12.71
N MET A 177 3.55 -12.18 12.14
CA MET A 177 3.50 -12.01 10.68
C MET A 177 4.65 -12.75 9.98
N ALA A 178 5.89 -12.55 10.45
CA ALA A 178 7.05 -13.24 9.88
C ALA A 178 6.92 -14.77 9.98
N HIS A 179 6.49 -15.28 11.14
CA HIS A 179 6.29 -16.71 11.34
C HIS A 179 5.17 -17.29 10.45
N GLN A 180 4.07 -16.55 10.28
CA GLN A 180 2.94 -16.99 9.45
C GLN A 180 3.31 -17.01 7.97
N ILE A 181 4.05 -16.01 7.48
CA ILE A 181 4.58 -15.98 6.11
C ILE A 181 5.53 -17.17 5.88
N GLU A 182 6.51 -17.37 6.76
CA GLU A 182 7.47 -18.48 6.65
C GLU A 182 6.79 -19.85 6.63
N THR A 183 5.83 -20.07 7.53
CA THR A 183 5.07 -21.33 7.62
C THR A 183 4.23 -21.56 6.37
N THR A 184 3.55 -20.52 5.88
CA THR A 184 2.70 -20.58 4.69
C THR A 184 3.52 -20.86 3.43
N LEU A 185 4.63 -20.14 3.23
CA LEU A 185 5.53 -20.34 2.08
C LEU A 185 6.15 -21.75 2.07
N THR A 186 6.54 -22.25 3.25
CA THR A 186 7.07 -23.61 3.40
C THR A 186 6.03 -24.66 2.99
N ALA A 187 4.79 -24.50 3.44
CA ALA A 187 3.69 -25.40 3.08
C ALA A 187 3.33 -25.32 1.58
N PHE A 188 3.34 -24.12 1.01
CA PHE A 188 2.93 -23.87 -0.37
C PHE A 188 3.98 -24.31 -1.40
N LYS A 189 5.25 -24.41 -1.00
CA LYS A 189 6.31 -24.95 -1.85
C LYS A 189 6.02 -26.36 -2.37
N ALA A 190 5.42 -27.22 -1.56
CA ALA A 190 5.07 -28.59 -1.95
C ALA A 190 3.84 -28.64 -2.88
N THR A 191 2.88 -27.74 -2.67
CA THR A 191 1.61 -27.67 -3.43
C THR A 191 1.67 -26.71 -4.62
N LYS A 192 2.80 -26.03 -4.84
CA LYS A 192 3.05 -25.04 -5.90
C LYS A 192 2.02 -23.89 -5.87
N ARG A 193 1.63 -23.46 -4.67
CA ARG A 193 0.68 -22.34 -4.46
C ARG A 193 1.41 -21.02 -4.24
N ASN A 194 0.69 -19.92 -4.44
CA ASN A 194 1.24 -18.57 -4.36
C ASN A 194 0.86 -17.88 -3.04
N CYS A 195 1.58 -16.84 -2.66
CA CYS A 195 1.25 -16.01 -1.51
C CYS A 195 1.60 -14.56 -1.80
N ALA A 196 0.64 -13.65 -1.67
CA ALA A 196 0.88 -12.23 -1.81
C ALA A 196 1.09 -11.58 -0.44
N VAL A 197 1.99 -10.60 -0.39
CA VAL A 197 2.26 -9.76 0.78
C VAL A 197 2.08 -8.30 0.36
N MET A 198 1.26 -7.57 1.11
CA MET A 198 1.13 -6.12 0.99
C MET A 198 1.78 -5.46 2.20
N MET A 199 2.65 -4.48 1.96
CA MET A 199 3.18 -3.56 2.97
C MET A 199 2.45 -2.23 2.83
N LEU A 200 2.05 -1.63 3.94
CA LEU A 200 1.29 -0.39 3.97
C LEU A 200 1.91 0.59 4.95
N ASP A 201 1.84 1.87 4.62
CA ASP A 201 2.26 2.97 5.48
C ASP A 201 1.27 4.11 5.39
N LEU A 202 0.99 4.73 6.52
CA LEU A 202 0.03 5.83 6.62
C LEU A 202 0.68 7.16 6.27
N ASP A 203 0.28 7.72 5.13
CA ASP A 203 0.84 8.99 4.66
C ASP A 203 0.47 10.13 5.62
N ARG A 204 1.47 10.93 5.99
CA ARG A 204 1.34 12.09 6.90
C ARG A 204 0.87 11.74 8.31
N PHE A 205 0.98 10.49 8.77
CA PHE A 205 0.65 10.13 10.16
C PHE A 205 1.42 10.95 11.20
N LYS A 206 2.70 11.25 10.94
CA LYS A 206 3.50 12.13 11.80
C LYS A 206 2.86 13.51 11.99
N HIS A 207 2.26 14.10 10.95
CA HIS A 207 1.60 15.40 11.03
C HIS A 207 0.38 15.36 11.98
N VAL A 208 -0.32 14.22 12.04
CA VAL A 208 -1.42 14.01 13.00
C VAL A 208 -0.88 14.01 14.43
N ASN A 209 0.20 13.27 14.71
CA ASN A 209 0.83 13.27 16.03
C ASN A 209 1.33 14.66 16.43
N ASP A 210 1.95 15.39 15.50
CA ASP A 210 2.53 16.71 15.76
C ASP A 210 1.42 17.77 15.98
N THR A 211 0.25 17.62 15.35
CA THR A 211 -0.85 18.61 15.42
C THR A 211 -1.90 18.30 16.50
N LEU A 212 -2.28 17.03 16.66
CA LEU A 212 -3.37 16.57 17.55
C LEU A 212 -2.87 15.78 18.76
N GLY A 213 -1.59 15.43 18.81
CA GLY A 213 -0.96 14.70 19.91
C GLY A 213 -0.96 13.18 19.73
N HIS A 214 -0.14 12.51 20.55
CA HIS A 214 0.05 11.06 20.47
C HIS A 214 -1.20 10.24 20.81
N ALA A 215 -2.07 10.71 21.72
CA ALA A 215 -3.31 10.02 22.05
C ALA A 215 -4.25 9.94 20.84
N ALA A 216 -4.36 11.03 20.08
CA ALA A 216 -5.11 11.09 18.83
C ALA A 216 -4.51 10.16 17.77
N GLY A 217 -3.18 10.06 17.69
CA GLY A 217 -2.47 9.12 16.83
C GLY A 217 -2.74 7.65 17.19
N ASP A 218 -2.74 7.32 18.47
CA ASP A 218 -3.04 5.96 18.95
C ASP A 218 -4.48 5.56 18.62
N GLU A 219 -5.44 6.48 18.77
CA GLU A 219 -6.83 6.24 18.40
C GLU A 219 -7.01 6.12 16.89
N LEU A 220 -6.31 6.94 16.11
CA LEU A 220 -6.27 6.82 14.66
C LEU A 220 -5.78 5.42 14.22
N LEU A 221 -4.72 4.90 14.84
CA LEU A 221 -4.19 3.57 14.52
C LEU A 221 -5.18 2.44 14.78
N LYS A 222 -6.00 2.54 15.85
CA LYS A 222 -7.08 1.57 16.11
C LYS A 222 -8.16 1.65 15.04
N GLN A 223 -8.61 2.85 14.68
CA GLN A 223 -9.61 3.02 13.62
C GLN A 223 -9.09 2.54 12.25
N VAL A 224 -7.81 2.75 11.95
CA VAL A 224 -7.14 2.20 10.76
C VAL A 224 -7.17 0.67 10.76
N ALA A 225 -6.81 0.04 11.89
CA ALA A 225 -6.85 -1.42 12.02
C ALA A 225 -8.26 -1.99 11.77
N GLU A 226 -9.29 -1.35 12.32
CA GLU A 226 -10.69 -1.74 12.08
C GLU A 226 -11.09 -1.58 10.61
N ARG A 227 -10.76 -0.45 9.99
CA ARG A 227 -11.06 -0.21 8.57
C ARG A 227 -10.34 -1.19 7.67
N LEU A 228 -9.07 -1.46 7.93
CA LEU A 228 -8.29 -2.43 7.16
C LEU A 228 -8.91 -3.84 7.25
N THR A 229 -9.32 -4.26 8.45
CA THR A 229 -10.00 -5.54 8.65
C THR A 229 -11.32 -5.63 7.88
N ARG A 230 -12.11 -4.54 7.82
CA ARG A 230 -13.35 -4.48 7.04
C ARG A 230 -13.12 -4.39 5.52
N ALA A 231 -11.98 -3.87 5.08
CA ALA A 231 -11.67 -3.69 3.66
C ALA A 231 -11.47 -5.03 2.94
N ILE A 232 -10.96 -6.01 3.69
CA ILE A 232 -10.46 -7.28 3.17
C ILE A 232 -11.49 -8.37 3.48
N ASP A 233 -12.44 -8.54 2.55
CA ASP A 233 -13.47 -9.59 2.62
C ASP A 233 -12.94 -10.94 2.13
N ARG A 234 -11.88 -11.44 2.78
CA ARG A 234 -11.23 -12.72 2.47
C ARG A 234 -10.32 -13.21 3.57
N GLU A 235 -9.98 -14.50 3.51
CA GLU A 235 -8.97 -15.10 4.37
C GLU A 235 -7.62 -14.41 4.17
N CYS A 236 -7.15 -13.72 5.21
CA CYS A 236 -5.89 -13.01 5.24
C CYS A 236 -5.38 -12.91 6.68
N GLU A 237 -4.09 -12.65 6.84
CA GLU A 237 -3.50 -12.25 8.12
C GLU A 237 -3.13 -10.77 8.03
N ILE A 238 -3.57 -9.96 9.00
CA ILE A 238 -3.27 -8.53 9.07
C ILE A 238 -2.45 -8.28 10.32
N GLY A 239 -1.34 -7.56 10.16
CA GLY A 239 -0.45 -7.19 11.26
C GLY A 239 -0.01 -5.75 11.25
N ARG A 240 0.34 -5.25 12.43
CA ARG A 240 1.03 -3.96 12.61
C ARG A 240 2.48 -4.23 12.96
N LEU A 241 3.40 -3.71 12.14
CA LEU A 241 4.83 -3.98 12.29
C LEU A 241 5.52 -3.00 13.25
N GLY A 242 4.90 -1.84 13.49
CA GLY A 242 5.36 -0.78 14.37
C GLY A 242 5.05 0.60 13.78
N GLY A 243 4.89 1.62 14.63
CA GLY A 243 4.57 2.98 14.16
C GLY A 243 3.28 3.02 13.34
N ASP A 244 3.39 3.48 12.10
CA ASP A 244 2.38 3.59 11.05
C ASP A 244 2.46 2.47 9.98
N GLU A 245 3.30 1.45 10.18
CA GLU A 245 3.49 0.35 9.24
C GLU A 245 2.52 -0.81 9.50
N PHE A 246 1.79 -1.22 8.47
CA PHE A 246 0.91 -2.38 8.47
C PHE A 246 1.32 -3.38 7.39
N GLN A 247 1.00 -4.65 7.60
CA GLN A 247 1.28 -5.73 6.66
C GLN A 247 0.07 -6.64 6.51
N VAL A 248 -0.22 -7.04 5.28
CA VAL A 248 -1.27 -8.00 4.96
C VAL A 248 -0.66 -9.19 4.22
N MET A 249 -0.94 -10.40 4.69
CA MET A 249 -0.61 -11.65 4.00
C MET A 249 -1.88 -12.27 3.42
N LEU A 250 -1.84 -12.55 2.11
CA LEU A 250 -2.95 -13.13 1.35
C LEU A 250 -2.49 -14.49 0.78
N PRO A 251 -2.95 -15.61 1.34
CA PRO A 251 -2.62 -16.93 0.81
C PRO A 251 -3.35 -17.20 -0.51
N ASP A 252 -2.68 -17.92 -1.41
CA ASP A 252 -3.22 -18.50 -2.65
C ASP A 252 -3.77 -17.49 -3.65
N ILE A 253 -3.05 -16.39 -3.83
CA ILE A 253 -3.37 -15.37 -4.83
C ILE A 253 -2.12 -14.85 -5.54
N ASP A 254 -2.21 -14.75 -6.86
CA ASP A 254 -1.21 -14.15 -7.75
C ASP A 254 -1.81 -13.21 -8.82
N ASP A 255 -3.14 -13.15 -8.96
CA ASP A 255 -3.80 -12.25 -9.92
C ASP A 255 -3.61 -10.77 -9.50
N ARG A 256 -2.77 -10.07 -10.25
CA ARG A 256 -2.47 -8.64 -10.05
C ARG A 256 -3.68 -7.74 -10.24
N GLY A 257 -4.66 -8.13 -11.06
CA GLY A 257 -5.90 -7.36 -11.20
C GLY A 257 -6.68 -7.33 -9.89
N VAL A 258 -6.86 -8.50 -9.27
CA VAL A 258 -7.57 -8.64 -7.99
C VAL A 258 -6.80 -7.96 -6.85
N LEU A 259 -5.48 -8.14 -6.82
CA LEU A 259 -4.62 -7.51 -5.80
C LEU A 259 -4.60 -5.98 -5.93
N GLY A 260 -4.57 -5.45 -7.16
CA GLY A 260 -4.63 -4.02 -7.44
C GLY A 260 -5.96 -3.41 -7.04
N GLU A 261 -7.08 -4.07 -7.36
CA GLU A 261 -8.43 -3.65 -6.92
C GLU A 261 -8.55 -3.63 -5.38
N LEU A 262 -7.99 -4.65 -4.71
CA LEU A 262 -7.96 -4.71 -3.25
C LEU A 262 -7.12 -3.57 -2.65
N ALA A 263 -5.94 -3.31 -3.21
CA ALA A 263 -5.07 -2.22 -2.74
C ALA A 263 -5.73 -0.85 -2.95
N ALA A 264 -6.34 -0.61 -4.12
CA ALA A 264 -7.09 0.62 -4.39
C ALA A 264 -8.26 0.80 -3.42
N ARG A 265 -8.98 -0.27 -3.09
CA ARG A 265 -10.06 -0.25 -2.10
C ARG A 265 -9.54 0.10 -0.71
N ILE A 266 -8.43 -0.52 -0.28
CA ILE A 266 -7.80 -0.22 1.02
C ILE A 266 -7.43 1.27 1.08
N ILE A 267 -6.75 1.79 0.05
CA ILE A 267 -6.36 3.20 -0.02
C ILE A 267 -7.59 4.11 0.07
N ALA A 268 -8.63 3.84 -0.73
CA ALA A 268 -9.86 4.64 -0.72
C ALA A 268 -10.55 4.64 0.65
N MET A 269 -10.59 3.49 1.33
CA MET A 269 -11.18 3.37 2.67
C MET A 269 -10.36 4.08 3.75
N LEU A 270 -9.03 3.96 3.70
CA LEU A 270 -8.15 4.62 4.66
C LEU A 270 -8.12 6.14 4.47
N ARG A 271 -8.42 6.62 3.26
CA ARG A 271 -8.52 8.05 2.92
C ARG A 271 -9.79 8.72 3.42
N GLN A 272 -10.78 7.98 3.91
CA GLN A 272 -11.99 8.57 4.50
C GLN A 272 -11.66 9.34 5.80
N PRO A 273 -12.35 10.45 6.12
CA PRO A 273 -12.07 11.23 7.33
C PRO A 273 -12.21 10.42 8.62
N TYR A 274 -11.33 10.69 9.59
CA TYR A 274 -11.39 10.13 10.94
C TYR A 274 -11.96 11.16 11.90
N SER A 275 -12.85 10.70 12.80
CA SER A 275 -13.35 11.50 13.90
C SER A 275 -12.61 11.08 15.16
N LEU A 276 -11.76 11.98 15.66
CA LEU A 276 -11.01 11.85 16.90
C LEU A 276 -11.60 12.79 17.94
N GLU A 277 -11.29 12.60 19.22
CA GLU A 277 -11.82 13.45 20.29
C GLU A 277 -11.33 14.91 20.13
N GLU A 278 -10.10 15.08 19.65
CA GLU A 278 -9.42 16.36 19.47
C GLU A 278 -9.74 17.05 18.13
N GLY A 279 -10.42 16.38 17.20
CA GLY A 279 -10.76 16.95 15.89
C GLY A 279 -10.99 15.94 14.78
N ARG A 280 -11.03 16.42 13.54
CA ARG A 280 -11.09 15.58 12.33
C ARG A 280 -9.75 15.59 11.62
N CYS A 281 -9.30 14.43 11.17
CA CYS A 281 -8.12 14.31 10.33
C CYS A 281 -8.36 13.43 9.12
N VAL A 282 -7.52 13.60 8.10
CA VAL A 282 -7.49 12.77 6.89
C VAL A 282 -6.05 12.33 6.71
N ILE A 283 -5.86 11.04 6.46
CA ILE A 283 -4.56 10.45 6.14
C ILE A 283 -4.63 9.77 4.78
N GLY A 284 -3.49 9.63 4.12
CA GLY A 284 -3.35 8.76 2.95
C GLY A 284 -2.82 7.39 3.36
N ALA A 285 -2.72 6.48 2.40
CA ALA A 285 -1.98 5.25 2.57
C ALA A 285 -1.25 4.91 1.28
N SER A 286 0.02 4.54 1.41
CA SER A 286 0.83 3.99 0.32
C SER A 286 0.92 2.48 0.50
N VAL A 287 0.88 1.72 -0.60
CA VAL A 287 0.87 0.23 -0.55
C VAL A 287 1.93 -0.36 -1.48
N GLY A 288 2.77 -1.26 -0.98
CA GLY A 288 3.70 -2.07 -1.78
C GLY A 288 3.25 -3.53 -1.82
N ILE A 289 3.23 -4.16 -3.00
CA ILE A 289 2.72 -5.52 -3.19
C ILE A 289 3.80 -6.41 -3.79
N ALA A 290 4.08 -7.56 -3.17
CA ALA A 290 4.95 -8.60 -3.73
C ALA A 290 4.27 -9.97 -3.67
N ILE A 291 4.54 -10.83 -4.66
CA ILE A 291 3.90 -12.14 -4.81
C ILE A 291 4.97 -13.24 -4.85
N ALA A 292 4.94 -14.14 -3.87
CA ALA A 292 5.76 -15.35 -3.88
C ALA A 292 5.09 -16.43 -4.74
N PRO A 293 5.85 -17.19 -5.55
CA PRO A 293 7.32 -17.21 -5.63
C PRO A 293 7.93 -16.23 -6.65
N HIS A 294 7.12 -15.40 -7.33
CA HIS A 294 7.59 -14.56 -8.44
C HIS A 294 8.62 -13.51 -8.02
N ASP A 295 8.36 -12.84 -6.90
CA ASP A 295 9.12 -11.69 -6.40
C ASP A 295 10.06 -12.07 -5.23
N GLY A 296 10.02 -13.34 -4.80
CA GLY A 296 10.82 -13.89 -3.71
C GLY A 296 10.36 -15.30 -3.34
N VAL A 297 11.28 -16.18 -2.98
CA VAL A 297 10.98 -17.58 -2.57
C VAL A 297 11.09 -17.80 -1.07
N THR A 298 11.65 -16.83 -0.34
CA THR A 298 11.76 -16.83 1.13
C THR A 298 10.95 -15.69 1.75
N SER A 299 10.65 -15.80 3.05
CA SER A 299 9.97 -14.75 3.81
C SER A 299 10.74 -13.42 3.75
N ASP A 300 12.06 -13.45 3.93
CA ASP A 300 12.87 -12.22 3.92
C ASP A 300 12.93 -11.57 2.53
N GLU A 301 12.94 -12.36 1.46
CA GLU A 301 12.88 -11.84 0.09
C GLU A 301 11.55 -11.19 -0.21
N ILE A 302 10.44 -11.83 0.15
CA ILE A 302 9.12 -11.30 -0.20
C ILE A 302 8.78 -10.05 0.60
N VAL A 303 9.15 -10.00 1.88
CA VAL A 303 8.97 -8.81 2.72
C VAL A 303 9.81 -7.65 2.21
N ARG A 304 11.08 -7.90 1.83
CA ARG A 304 11.95 -6.88 1.24
C ARG A 304 11.42 -6.37 -0.10
N ALA A 305 10.91 -7.27 -0.95
CA ALA A 305 10.31 -6.89 -2.23
C ALA A 305 9.06 -6.00 -2.04
N ALA A 306 8.19 -6.34 -1.08
CA ALA A 306 7.02 -5.54 -0.75
C ALA A 306 7.41 -4.16 -0.18
N ASP A 307 8.44 -4.10 0.66
CA ASP A 307 8.97 -2.84 1.21
C ASP A 307 9.56 -1.92 0.13
N LEU A 308 10.34 -2.47 -0.81
CA LEU A 308 10.85 -1.71 -1.96
C LEU A 308 9.71 -1.17 -2.84
N ALA A 309 8.66 -1.96 -3.04
CA ALA A 309 7.48 -1.51 -3.77
C ALA A 309 6.72 -0.41 -3.03
N LEU A 310 6.61 -0.50 -1.69
CA LEU A 310 5.97 0.52 -0.85
C LEU A 310 6.75 1.83 -0.90
N TYR A 311 8.08 1.74 -0.80
CA TYR A 311 8.95 2.90 -0.91
C TYR A 311 8.78 3.60 -2.27
N ALA A 312 8.71 2.83 -3.36
CA ALA A 312 8.43 3.38 -4.68
C ALA A 312 7.03 4.00 -4.81
N ALA A 313 6.02 3.44 -4.15
CA ALA A 313 4.69 4.04 -4.07
C ALA A 313 4.72 5.40 -3.35
N LYS A 314 5.44 5.50 -2.22
CA LYS A 314 5.61 6.75 -1.47
C LYS A 314 6.31 7.84 -2.29
N ASN A 315 7.33 7.48 -3.06
CA ASN A 315 8.09 8.42 -3.88
C ASN A 315 7.43 8.73 -5.24
N GLY A 316 6.30 8.10 -5.56
CA GLY A 316 5.57 8.37 -6.80
C GLY A 316 4.31 9.22 -6.62
N GLY A 317 4.19 9.96 -5.52
CA GLY A 317 3.03 10.80 -5.21
C GLY A 317 2.23 10.40 -3.96
N ARG A 318 2.57 9.25 -3.32
CA ARG A 318 1.83 8.67 -2.18
C ARG A 318 0.37 8.34 -2.54
N GLY A 319 -0.42 7.81 -1.60
CA GLY A 319 -1.84 7.54 -1.84
C GLY A 319 -2.12 6.57 -3.00
N GLN A 320 -1.16 5.71 -3.32
CA GLN A 320 -1.21 4.75 -4.43
C GLN A 320 -0.61 3.42 -3.99
N PHE A 321 -0.82 2.37 -4.79
CA PHE A 321 -0.14 1.10 -4.61
C PHE A 321 0.98 0.93 -5.62
N ARG A 322 1.92 0.01 -5.43
CA ARG A 322 2.80 -0.48 -6.51
C ARG A 322 3.06 -1.97 -6.35
N PHE A 323 3.08 -2.70 -7.47
CA PHE A 323 3.62 -4.04 -7.49
C PHE A 323 5.13 -4.03 -7.57
N PHE A 324 5.79 -4.98 -6.91
CA PHE A 324 7.22 -5.18 -7.08
C PHE A 324 7.54 -5.56 -8.54
N SER A 325 8.56 -4.90 -9.07
CA SER A 325 9.23 -5.22 -10.31
C SER A 325 10.73 -5.09 -10.06
N GLY A 326 11.54 -5.96 -10.67
CA GLY A 326 13.00 -5.84 -10.57
C GLY A 326 13.55 -4.55 -11.19
N GLU A 327 12.73 -3.79 -11.93
CA GLU A 327 13.08 -2.48 -12.47
C GLU A 327 12.95 -1.37 -11.42
N LEU A 328 12.17 -1.55 -10.33
CA LEU A 328 11.96 -0.54 -9.29
C LEU A 328 13.23 -0.19 -8.52
N GLU A 329 14.14 -1.14 -8.32
CA GLU A 329 15.41 -0.88 -7.64
C GLU A 329 16.26 0.13 -8.46
N ASN A 330 16.19 0.02 -9.80
CA ASN A 330 16.84 0.95 -10.72
C ASN A 330 16.05 2.26 -10.86
N GLU A 331 14.72 2.22 -10.98
CA GLU A 331 13.86 3.41 -11.12
C GLU A 331 13.94 4.32 -9.89
N THR A 332 14.06 3.74 -8.69
CA THR A 332 14.17 4.48 -7.43
C THR A 332 15.50 5.22 -7.31
N ILE A 333 16.61 4.53 -7.60
CA ILE A 333 17.94 5.17 -7.65
C ILE A 333 17.98 6.23 -8.76
N PHE A 334 17.31 5.95 -9.88
CA PHE A 334 17.26 6.83 -11.03
C PHE A 334 16.43 8.10 -10.76
N ARG A 335 15.26 7.99 -10.12
CA ARG A 335 14.45 9.16 -9.71
C ARG A 335 15.21 10.06 -8.77
N ARG A 336 15.90 9.50 -7.78
CA ARG A 336 16.74 10.30 -6.87
C ARG A 336 17.82 11.08 -7.62
N ARG A 337 18.38 10.50 -8.69
CA ARG A 337 19.32 11.21 -9.58
C ARG A 337 18.61 12.31 -10.39
N LEU A 338 17.41 12.06 -10.90
CA LEU A 338 16.62 13.08 -11.60
C LEU A 338 16.25 14.25 -10.69
N GLU A 339 15.82 14.00 -9.45
CA GLU A 339 15.58 15.03 -8.44
C GLU A 339 16.84 15.87 -8.17
N GLN A 340 18.01 15.23 -8.08
CA GLN A 340 19.28 15.92 -7.93
C GLN A 340 19.62 16.78 -9.15
N HIS A 341 19.36 16.27 -10.36
CA HIS A 341 19.61 16.98 -11.62
C HIS A 341 18.59 18.09 -11.90
N LEU A 342 17.40 18.06 -11.31
CA LEU A 342 16.36 19.06 -11.57
C LEU A 342 16.81 20.49 -11.21
N GLY A 343 17.63 20.63 -10.16
CA GLY A 343 18.22 21.92 -9.78
C GLY A 343 19.35 22.38 -10.70
N GLU A 344 19.95 21.47 -11.47
CA GLU A 344 20.87 21.80 -12.57
C GLU A 344 20.09 22.15 -13.83
N ALA A 345 19.04 21.38 -14.14
CA ALA A 345 18.14 21.61 -15.27
C ALA A 345 17.50 23.01 -15.27
N LEU A 346 17.11 23.49 -14.09
CA LEU A 346 16.54 24.82 -13.91
C LEU A 346 17.57 25.94 -14.15
N ARG A 347 18.87 25.67 -13.95
CA ARG A 347 19.98 26.62 -14.21
C ARG A 347 20.52 26.54 -15.65
N GLU A 348 20.33 25.41 -16.31
CA GLU A 348 20.87 25.13 -17.66
C GLU A 348 19.80 25.25 -18.77
N ASP A 349 18.66 25.90 -18.50
CA ASP A 349 17.56 26.10 -19.45
C ASP A 349 17.08 24.79 -20.13
N GLN A 350 17.08 23.69 -19.37
CA GLN A 350 16.67 22.38 -19.87
C GLN A 350 15.15 22.16 -19.76
N LEU A 351 14.45 22.98 -18.97
CA LEU A 351 12.99 22.94 -18.84
C LEU A 351 12.33 23.74 -19.97
N PHE A 352 11.19 23.28 -20.44
CA PHE A 352 10.39 23.99 -21.44
C PHE A 352 8.89 23.75 -21.21
N LEU A 353 8.06 24.60 -21.79
CA LEU A 353 6.60 24.48 -21.69
C LEU A 353 6.00 23.92 -22.97
N ARG A 354 5.04 23.00 -22.79
CA ARG A 354 4.03 22.65 -23.79
C ARG A 354 2.71 23.26 -23.39
N PHE A 355 1.85 23.47 -24.37
CA PHE A 355 0.58 24.17 -24.20
C PHE A 355 -0.58 23.31 -24.68
N GLU A 356 -1.55 23.07 -23.80
CA GLU A 356 -2.77 22.36 -24.15
C GLU A 356 -3.92 23.36 -24.34
N PRO A 357 -4.62 23.34 -25.49
CA PRO A 357 -5.73 24.27 -25.75
C PRO A 357 -6.96 24.03 -24.88
N ILE A 358 -7.46 25.10 -24.28
CA ILE A 358 -8.78 25.18 -23.63
C ILE A 358 -9.75 25.85 -24.60
N VAL A 359 -10.76 25.10 -25.03
CA VAL A 359 -11.64 25.47 -26.14
C VAL A 359 -13.02 25.85 -25.62
N ASP A 360 -13.60 26.93 -26.15
CA ASP A 360 -14.98 27.30 -25.87
C ASP A 360 -15.97 26.33 -26.55
N ALA A 361 -16.89 25.76 -25.78
CA ALA A 361 -17.81 24.72 -26.23
C ALA A 361 -18.73 25.19 -27.38
N ALA A 362 -19.10 26.47 -27.42
CA ALA A 362 -20.04 27.00 -28.39
C ALA A 362 -19.37 27.44 -29.70
N SER A 363 -18.22 28.10 -29.61
CA SER A 363 -17.51 28.71 -30.75
C SER A 363 -16.38 27.85 -31.32
N GLN A 364 -15.94 26.83 -30.57
CA GLN A 364 -14.80 25.97 -30.87
C GLN A 364 -13.47 26.74 -31.08
N SER A 365 -13.40 27.94 -30.50
CA SER A 365 -12.20 28.78 -30.49
C SER A 365 -11.38 28.53 -29.24
N VAL A 366 -10.06 28.56 -29.38
CA VAL A 366 -9.14 28.48 -28.24
C VAL A 366 -9.21 29.78 -27.46
N GLN A 367 -9.51 29.68 -26.16
CA GLN A 367 -9.66 30.82 -25.25
C GLN A 367 -8.51 30.95 -24.26
N ALA A 368 -7.93 29.81 -23.88
CA ALA A 368 -6.78 29.74 -23.00
C ALA A 368 -5.88 28.56 -23.39
N LEU A 369 -4.64 28.60 -22.92
CA LEU A 369 -3.67 27.52 -23.08
C LEU A 369 -3.14 27.13 -21.72
N GLU A 370 -3.31 25.87 -21.34
CA GLU A 370 -2.73 25.33 -20.11
C GLU A 370 -1.27 24.99 -20.34
N ALA A 371 -0.40 25.53 -19.49
CA ALA A 371 1.04 25.36 -19.55
C ALA A 371 1.46 24.11 -18.77
N HIS A 372 2.08 23.16 -19.47
CA HIS A 372 2.62 21.92 -18.94
C HIS A 372 4.14 21.94 -18.99
N VAL A 373 4.78 21.67 -17.86
CA VAL A 373 6.25 21.66 -17.78
C VAL A 373 6.79 20.33 -18.31
N CYS A 374 7.75 20.42 -19.21
CA CYS A 374 8.51 19.30 -19.77
C CYS A 374 10.01 19.52 -19.53
N TRP A 375 10.80 18.44 -19.62
CA TRP A 375 12.25 18.51 -19.38
C TRP A 375 13.04 17.82 -20.48
N ASN A 376 13.94 18.56 -21.13
CA ASN A 376 14.88 18.02 -22.09
C ASN A 376 16.16 17.51 -21.39
N HIS A 377 16.17 16.23 -21.01
CA HIS A 377 17.28 15.64 -20.28
C HIS A 377 18.38 15.11 -21.22
N ALA A 378 19.63 15.50 -20.98
CA ALA A 378 20.77 15.21 -21.88
C ALA A 378 20.94 13.73 -22.27
N THR A 379 20.63 12.79 -21.38
CA THR A 379 20.76 11.35 -21.66
C THR A 379 19.44 10.65 -22.00
N ARG A 380 18.30 11.22 -21.62
CA ARG A 380 16.97 10.58 -21.77
C ARG A 380 16.15 11.14 -22.92
N GLY A 381 16.53 12.29 -23.45
CA GLY A 381 15.70 13.07 -24.34
C GLY A 381 14.58 13.76 -23.57
N VAL A 382 13.46 13.99 -24.25
CA VAL A 382 12.32 14.72 -23.70
C VAL A 382 11.56 13.85 -22.70
N ILE A 383 11.52 14.31 -21.46
CA ILE A 383 10.62 13.89 -20.39
C ILE A 383 9.35 14.72 -20.53
N ASP A 384 8.21 14.05 -20.69
CA ASP A 384 6.89 14.66 -20.87
C ASP A 384 6.28 15.16 -19.56
N GLU A 385 5.13 15.81 -19.65
CA GLU A 385 4.46 16.46 -18.53
C GLU A 385 4.00 15.47 -17.44
N GLU A 386 3.53 14.28 -17.82
CA GLU A 386 3.09 13.26 -16.87
C GLU A 386 4.26 12.75 -16.03
N GLU A 387 5.37 12.40 -16.71
CA GLU A 387 6.57 11.94 -16.02
C GLU A 387 7.22 13.06 -15.20
N PHE A 388 7.26 14.28 -15.73
CA PHE A 388 7.80 15.43 -15.02
C PHE A 388 7.02 15.75 -13.74
N ALA A 389 5.69 15.75 -13.80
CA ALA A 389 4.84 15.96 -12.63
C ALA A 389 5.16 14.96 -11.51
N GLN A 390 5.38 13.68 -11.85
CA GLN A 390 5.76 12.66 -10.87
C GLN A 390 7.17 12.85 -10.30
N ILE A 391 8.11 13.44 -11.04
CA ILE A 391 9.48 13.71 -10.57
C ILE A 391 9.49 14.89 -9.61
N VAL A 392 8.71 15.93 -9.89
CA VAL A 392 8.70 17.15 -9.07
C VAL A 392 7.85 17.01 -7.81
N GLU A 393 6.86 16.12 -7.81
CA GLU A 393 5.96 15.92 -6.68
C GLU A 393 6.71 15.45 -5.41
N GLY A 394 6.71 16.29 -4.37
CA GLY A 394 7.45 16.02 -3.13
C GLY A 394 8.93 16.39 -3.17
N SER A 395 9.45 16.87 -4.31
CA SER A 395 10.78 17.47 -4.41
C SER A 395 10.85 18.79 -3.64
N SER A 396 12.01 19.09 -3.04
CA SER A 396 12.25 20.40 -2.43
C SER A 396 12.27 21.56 -3.43
N GLN A 397 12.36 21.26 -4.74
CA GLN A 397 12.42 22.24 -5.82
C GLN A 397 11.05 22.57 -6.43
N ILE A 398 9.96 21.95 -5.96
CA ILE A 398 8.62 22.15 -6.52
C ILE A 398 8.19 23.63 -6.57
N GLY A 399 8.58 24.42 -5.56
CA GLY A 399 8.31 25.86 -5.54
C GLY A 399 9.10 26.63 -6.60
N GLU A 400 10.39 26.34 -6.75
CA GLU A 400 11.26 27.00 -7.74
C GLU A 400 10.80 26.70 -9.17
N VAL A 401 10.42 25.44 -9.44
CA VAL A 401 9.86 25.02 -10.73
C VAL A 401 8.54 25.73 -11.01
N GLY A 402 7.66 25.86 -10.01
CA GLY A 402 6.38 26.55 -10.16
C GLY A 402 6.56 28.03 -10.53
N ILE A 403 7.50 28.73 -9.89
CA ILE A 403 7.80 30.13 -10.23
C ILE A 403 8.42 30.28 -11.61
N TRP A 404 9.34 29.38 -11.98
CA TRP A 404 9.89 29.33 -13.32
C TRP A 404 8.77 29.13 -14.36
N ALA A 405 7.83 28.21 -14.11
CA ALA A 405 6.72 27.92 -15.00
C ALA A 405 5.78 29.13 -15.16
N ILE A 406 5.44 29.82 -14.08
CA ILE A 406 4.65 31.07 -14.12
C ILE A 406 5.36 32.15 -14.93
N THR A 407 6.67 32.32 -14.69
CA THR A 407 7.48 33.34 -15.38
C THR A 407 7.57 33.09 -16.89
N GLU A 408 7.88 31.85 -17.28
CA GLU A 408 7.98 31.48 -18.70
C GLU A 408 6.60 31.48 -19.38
N ALA A 409 5.54 31.06 -18.69
CA ALA A 409 4.17 31.14 -19.18
C ALA A 409 3.75 32.59 -19.46
N CYS A 410 4.02 33.52 -18.53
CA CYS A 410 3.79 34.95 -18.73
C CYS A 410 4.55 35.49 -19.95
N ARG A 411 5.84 35.15 -20.07
CA ARG A 411 6.70 35.60 -21.17
C ARG A 411 6.19 35.10 -22.54
N ARG A 412 5.73 33.85 -22.61
CA ARG A 412 5.15 33.27 -23.83
C ARG A 412 3.80 33.88 -24.16
N ALA A 413 2.93 34.03 -23.16
CA ALA A 413 1.59 34.58 -23.34
C ALA A 413 1.59 36.02 -23.88
N ALA A 414 2.61 36.81 -23.53
CA ALA A 414 2.81 38.16 -24.04
C ALA A 414 2.99 38.21 -25.57
N LEU A 415 3.38 37.10 -26.22
CA LEU A 415 3.51 36.98 -27.68
C LEU A 415 2.20 36.61 -28.38
N TRP A 416 1.17 36.21 -27.63
CA TRP A 416 -0.11 35.79 -28.18
C TRP A 416 -1.12 36.95 -28.22
N PRO A 417 -2.17 36.86 -29.06
CA PRO A 417 -3.25 37.84 -29.10
C PRO A 417 -3.88 38.09 -27.73
N ASP A 418 -4.30 39.32 -27.45
CA ASP A 418 -4.87 39.73 -26.15
C ASP A 418 -6.12 38.96 -25.73
N SER A 419 -6.81 38.32 -26.67
CA SER A 419 -7.97 37.47 -26.41
C SER A 419 -7.62 36.12 -25.76
N VAL A 420 -6.37 35.66 -25.88
CA VAL A 420 -5.94 34.34 -25.40
C VAL A 420 -5.26 34.44 -24.05
N ARG A 421 -5.64 33.55 -23.13
CA ARG A 421 -5.08 33.50 -21.76
C ARG A 421 -4.11 32.34 -21.61
N VAL A 422 -3.31 32.36 -20.54
CA VAL A 422 -2.44 31.24 -20.14
C VAL A 422 -2.86 30.75 -18.77
N ALA A 423 -3.07 29.44 -18.65
CA ALA A 423 -3.37 28.77 -17.39
C ALA A 423 -2.12 28.06 -16.86
N VAL A 424 -1.83 28.21 -15.57
CA VAL A 424 -0.65 27.60 -14.92
C VAL A 424 -1.07 26.97 -13.60
N ASN A 425 -0.70 25.70 -13.40
CA ASN A 425 -0.94 25.00 -12.14
C ASN A 425 -0.02 25.53 -11.03
N VAL A 426 -0.59 25.81 -9.85
CA VAL A 426 0.13 26.28 -8.67
C VAL A 426 0.25 25.17 -7.62
N PRO A 427 1.47 24.66 -7.37
CA PRO A 427 1.70 23.70 -6.30
C PRO A 427 1.30 24.24 -4.91
N VAL A 428 0.69 23.39 -4.08
CA VAL A 428 0.27 23.74 -2.71
C VAL A 428 1.40 24.37 -1.88
N PRO A 429 2.64 23.84 -1.87
CA PRO A 429 3.73 24.45 -1.10
C PRO A 429 4.10 25.85 -1.58
N LEU A 430 3.99 26.11 -2.89
CA LEU A 430 4.26 27.43 -3.46
C LEU A 430 3.18 28.44 -3.09
N PHE A 431 1.91 28.03 -3.17
CA PHE A 431 0.78 28.88 -2.81
C PHE A 431 0.84 29.35 -1.34
N LEU A 432 1.29 28.47 -0.45
CA LEU A 432 1.42 28.74 0.98
C LEU A 432 2.75 29.44 1.35
N ALA A 433 3.66 29.64 0.39
CA ALA A 433 4.94 30.29 0.65
C ALA A 433 4.78 31.80 0.84
N ASP A 434 5.58 32.36 1.74
CA ASP A 434 5.68 33.81 1.88
C ASP A 434 6.28 34.42 0.61
N GLY A 435 5.72 35.53 0.13
CA GLY A 435 6.21 36.23 -1.07
C GLY A 435 5.63 35.75 -2.40
N PHE A 436 4.73 34.75 -2.41
CA PHE A 436 4.17 34.20 -3.65
C PHE A 436 3.44 35.26 -4.49
N VAL A 437 2.64 36.13 -3.87
CA VAL A 437 1.89 37.18 -4.55
C VAL A 437 2.85 38.18 -5.21
N GLU A 438 3.92 38.55 -4.52
CA GLU A 438 4.97 39.43 -5.02
C GLU A 438 5.68 38.80 -6.24
N GLN A 439 6.02 37.52 -6.18
CA GLN A 439 6.67 36.80 -7.29
C GLN A 439 5.77 36.71 -8.53
N VAL A 440 4.46 36.50 -8.35
CA VAL A 440 3.49 36.55 -9.46
C VAL A 440 3.44 37.95 -10.07
N SER A 441 3.42 38.99 -9.23
CA SER A 441 3.44 40.38 -9.70
C SER A 441 4.69 40.67 -10.52
N GLU A 442 5.87 40.27 -10.04
CA GLU A 442 7.15 40.44 -10.74
C GLU A 442 7.16 39.71 -12.10
N ALA A 443 6.63 38.48 -12.17
CA ALA A 443 6.54 37.73 -13.43
C ALA A 443 5.63 38.41 -14.46
N ILE A 444 4.48 38.94 -14.03
CA ILE A 444 3.54 39.67 -14.90
C ILE A 444 4.16 40.98 -15.40
N GLU A 445 4.77 41.75 -14.49
CA GLU A 445 5.42 43.03 -14.81
C GLU A 445 6.61 42.84 -15.76
N ALA A 446 7.46 41.83 -15.53
CA ALA A 446 8.60 41.53 -16.37
C ALA A 446 8.20 41.11 -17.79
N ALA A 447 7.08 40.40 -17.94
CA ALA A 447 6.54 40.01 -19.24
C ALA A 447 5.75 41.13 -19.94
N GLY A 448 5.34 42.18 -19.22
CA GLY A 448 4.42 43.19 -19.72
C GLY A 448 3.02 42.66 -20.02
N LEU A 449 2.61 41.57 -19.35
CA LEU A 449 1.33 40.91 -19.56
C LEU A 449 0.23 41.63 -18.75
N SER A 450 -0.99 41.71 -19.29
CA SER A 450 -2.14 42.10 -18.46
C SER A 450 -2.42 41.01 -17.42
N ALA A 451 -2.56 41.36 -16.15
CA ALA A 451 -2.83 40.38 -15.08
C ALA A 451 -4.08 39.51 -15.37
N SER A 452 -5.08 40.06 -16.05
CA SER A 452 -6.29 39.32 -16.46
C SER A 452 -6.05 38.20 -17.49
N ARG A 453 -4.86 38.14 -18.10
CA ARG A 453 -4.47 37.12 -19.09
C ARG A 453 -3.78 35.90 -18.48
N ILE A 454 -3.41 35.94 -17.19
CA ILE A 454 -2.92 34.77 -16.47
C ILE A 454 -4.02 34.18 -15.59
N GLU A 455 -4.18 32.87 -15.68
CA GLU A 455 -5.09 32.08 -14.86
C GLU A 455 -4.26 31.13 -13.99
N LEU A 456 -4.43 31.22 -12.68
CA LEU A 456 -3.74 30.35 -11.74
C LEU A 456 -4.70 29.23 -11.32
N GLU A 457 -4.32 27.99 -11.60
CA GLU A 457 -5.07 26.81 -11.19
C GLU A 457 -4.63 26.38 -9.79
N ILE A 458 -5.59 26.34 -8.86
CA ILE A 458 -5.36 26.07 -7.44
C ILE A 458 -6.10 24.79 -7.08
N SER A 459 -5.37 23.78 -6.60
CA SER A 459 -5.98 22.55 -6.08
C SER A 459 -6.82 22.82 -4.84
N GLU A 460 -7.92 22.09 -4.70
CA GLU A 460 -8.77 22.06 -3.50
C GLU A 460 -7.98 21.75 -2.21
N ALA A 461 -6.84 21.05 -2.33
CA ALA A 461 -5.98 20.72 -1.20
C ALA A 461 -5.39 21.93 -0.45
N VAL A 462 -5.32 23.10 -1.10
CA VAL A 462 -4.85 24.35 -0.48
C VAL A 462 -5.70 24.75 0.72
N PHE A 463 -7.00 24.44 0.71
CA PHE A 463 -7.94 24.84 1.76
C PHE A 463 -7.79 24.08 3.08
N PHE A 464 -6.95 23.04 3.13
CA PHE A 464 -6.58 22.35 4.38
C PHE A 464 -5.46 23.05 5.14
N GLY A 465 -4.80 24.03 4.53
CA GLY A 465 -3.77 24.83 5.18
C GLY A 465 -4.33 25.83 6.19
N ASP A 466 -3.47 26.68 6.72
CA ASP A 466 -3.88 27.77 7.60
C ASP A 466 -4.78 28.76 6.85
N SER A 467 -6.05 28.84 7.28
CA SER A 467 -7.06 29.72 6.68
C SER A 467 -6.63 31.19 6.57
N SER A 468 -5.80 31.67 7.50
CA SER A 468 -5.31 33.05 7.48
C SER A 468 -4.29 33.30 6.37
N ILE A 469 -3.46 32.31 6.04
CA ILE A 469 -2.52 32.39 4.92
C ILE A 469 -3.31 32.35 3.62
N VAL A 470 -4.23 31.39 3.48
CA VAL A 470 -5.05 31.22 2.28
C VAL A 470 -5.86 32.48 1.96
N ASP A 471 -6.56 33.05 2.95
CA ASP A 471 -7.37 34.26 2.76
C ASP A 471 -6.50 35.47 2.36
N ARG A 472 -5.27 35.60 2.90
CA ARG A 472 -4.33 36.65 2.52
C ARG A 472 -3.82 36.48 1.09
N THR A 473 -3.40 35.27 0.71
CA THR A 473 -2.88 34.99 -0.63
C THR A 473 -3.95 35.19 -1.70
N LEU A 474 -5.16 34.64 -1.50
CA LEU A 474 -6.28 34.85 -2.42
C LEU A 474 -6.64 36.32 -2.55
N GLY A 475 -6.70 37.05 -1.43
CA GLY A 475 -6.96 38.49 -1.45
C GLY A 475 -5.87 39.30 -2.14
N GLY A 476 -4.60 38.86 -2.07
CA GLY A 476 -3.48 39.45 -2.78
C GLY A 476 -3.57 39.25 -4.29
N LEU A 477 -3.78 38.01 -4.73
CA LEU A 477 -3.96 37.66 -6.14
C LEU A 477 -5.16 38.38 -6.75
N PHE A 478 -6.28 38.44 -6.04
CA PHE A 478 -7.46 39.19 -6.48
C PHE A 478 -7.16 40.69 -6.70
N LYS A 479 -6.35 41.30 -5.83
CA LYS A 479 -5.94 42.71 -5.99
C LYS A 479 -4.99 42.92 -7.17
N LEU A 480 -4.17 41.93 -7.51
CA LEU A 480 -3.35 41.94 -8.72
C LEU A 480 -4.21 41.87 -9.99
N GLY A 481 -5.40 41.29 -9.90
CA GLY A 481 -6.33 41.13 -11.02
C GLY A 481 -6.03 39.89 -11.88
N VAL A 482 -5.32 38.91 -11.32
CA VAL A 482 -5.17 37.59 -11.95
C VAL A 482 -6.46 36.79 -11.82
N ARG A 483 -6.68 35.88 -12.76
CA ARG A 483 -7.82 34.96 -12.70
C ARG A 483 -7.48 33.72 -11.91
N LEU A 484 -8.48 33.18 -11.22
CA LEU A 484 -8.32 31.99 -10.38
C LEU A 484 -9.25 30.88 -10.82
N THR A 485 -8.68 29.70 -11.02
CA THR A 485 -9.42 28.46 -11.32
C THR A 485 -9.26 27.49 -10.16
N LEU A 486 -10.38 26.95 -9.68
CA LEU A 486 -10.36 25.85 -8.71
C LEU A 486 -10.21 24.52 -9.44
N ASP A 487 -9.10 23.82 -9.19
CA ASP A 487 -8.79 22.53 -9.82
C ASP A 487 -9.20 21.33 -8.94
N GLU A 488 -9.35 20.16 -9.59
CA GLU A 488 -9.72 18.87 -8.97
C GLU A 488 -11.07 18.87 -8.24
N PHE A 489 -12.01 19.72 -8.66
CA PHE A 489 -13.30 19.86 -8.00
C PHE A 489 -14.19 18.62 -8.22
N GLY A 490 -14.71 18.05 -7.12
CA GLY A 490 -15.50 16.82 -7.13
C GLY A 490 -14.73 15.55 -6.78
N SER A 491 -13.42 15.64 -6.48
CA SER A 491 -12.58 14.52 -6.03
C SER A 491 -12.88 14.00 -4.61
N GLY A 492 -13.83 14.65 -3.90
CA GLY A 492 -14.39 14.17 -2.62
C GLY A 492 -14.27 15.14 -1.43
N TYR A 493 -13.75 16.37 -1.62
CA TYR A 493 -13.33 17.26 -0.53
C TYR A 493 -14.09 18.58 -0.39
N SER A 494 -15.15 18.78 -1.19
CA SER A 494 -15.78 20.10 -1.33
C SER A 494 -16.61 20.55 -0.15
N SER A 495 -16.04 21.48 0.62
CA SER A 495 -16.81 22.37 1.48
C SER A 495 -17.26 23.59 0.66
N LEU A 496 -18.55 23.62 0.30
CA LEU A 496 -19.24 24.78 -0.29
C LEU A 496 -18.92 26.12 0.41
N ALA A 497 -18.50 26.06 1.68
CA ALA A 497 -18.10 27.23 2.43
C ALA A 497 -16.89 27.97 1.84
N TYR A 498 -15.93 27.25 1.21
CA TYR A 498 -14.73 27.86 0.62
C TYR A 498 -15.02 28.55 -0.71
N LEU A 499 -15.82 27.91 -1.56
CA LEU A 499 -16.29 28.48 -2.83
C LEU A 499 -17.03 29.81 -2.63
N ARG A 500 -17.74 29.97 -1.50
CA ARG A 500 -18.44 31.22 -1.19
C ARG A 500 -17.50 32.35 -0.74
N ARG A 501 -16.30 32.02 -0.27
CA ARG A 501 -15.36 32.97 0.35
C ARG A 501 -14.23 33.40 -0.59
N ALA A 502 -13.90 32.57 -1.57
CA ALA A 502 -12.81 32.79 -2.50
C ALA A 502 -13.31 33.38 -3.84
N PRO A 503 -12.60 34.35 -4.44
CA PRO A 503 -12.99 34.98 -5.69
C PRO A 503 -12.52 34.16 -6.90
N PHE A 504 -13.06 32.95 -7.07
CA PHE A 504 -12.76 32.13 -8.25
C PHE A 504 -13.54 32.60 -9.48
N ASP A 505 -12.90 32.57 -10.65
CA ASP A 505 -13.54 32.80 -11.95
C ASP A 505 -14.09 31.49 -12.53
N MET A 506 -13.40 30.37 -12.26
CA MET A 506 -13.66 29.09 -12.90
C MET A 506 -13.55 27.90 -11.95
N ILE A 507 -14.31 26.84 -12.27
CA ILE A 507 -14.19 25.52 -11.65
C ILE A 507 -13.79 24.52 -12.73
N LYS A 508 -12.66 23.83 -12.53
CA LYS A 508 -12.20 22.73 -13.36
C LYS A 508 -12.63 21.41 -12.72
N ILE A 509 -13.45 20.65 -13.46
CA ILE A 509 -14.06 19.40 -13.01
C ILE A 509 -13.00 18.29 -13.06
N ASP A 510 -12.91 17.50 -12.00
CA ASP A 510 -11.93 16.41 -11.89
C ASP A 510 -12.00 15.42 -13.07
N GLN A 511 -10.83 15.09 -13.64
CA GLN A 511 -10.71 14.23 -14.82
C GLN A 511 -11.29 12.83 -14.59
N LYS A 512 -11.19 12.27 -13.37
CA LYS A 512 -11.73 10.94 -13.07
C LYS A 512 -13.24 10.98 -13.13
N LEU A 513 -13.87 12.03 -12.61
CA LEU A 513 -15.32 12.20 -12.71
C LEU A 513 -15.78 12.29 -14.17
N VAL A 514 -15.06 13.06 -15.00
CA VAL A 514 -15.33 13.18 -16.44
C VAL A 514 -15.16 11.84 -17.16
N ALA A 515 -14.10 11.08 -16.85
CA ALA A 515 -13.84 9.78 -17.43
C ALA A 515 -14.90 8.72 -17.05
N GLU A 516 -15.44 8.78 -15.83
CA GLU A 516 -16.50 7.87 -15.39
C GLU A 516 -17.88 8.21 -15.97
N ALA A 517 -18.12 9.49 -16.26
CA ALA A 517 -19.34 9.98 -16.90
C ALA A 517 -19.58 9.41 -18.32
N GLU A 518 -18.55 8.84 -18.97
CA GLU A 518 -18.66 8.19 -20.28
C GLU A 518 -19.32 6.80 -20.22
N ARG A 519 -19.42 6.16 -19.04
CA ARG A 519 -20.04 4.83 -18.91
C ARG A 519 -21.57 4.94 -19.02
N GLN A 520 -22.21 4.01 -19.75
CA GLN A 520 -23.68 3.94 -19.84
C GLN A 520 -24.29 3.73 -18.44
N ASP A 521 -25.40 4.41 -18.13
CA ASP A 521 -26.08 4.48 -16.81
C ASP A 521 -25.27 5.13 -15.65
N SER A 522 -24.34 6.01 -15.99
CA SER A 522 -23.55 6.79 -15.02
C SER A 522 -24.38 7.77 -14.18
N HIS A 523 -24.26 7.70 -12.85
CA HIS A 523 -24.72 8.71 -11.90
C HIS A 523 -23.88 10.01 -12.00
N GLU A 524 -22.65 9.88 -12.46
CA GLU A 524 -21.57 10.87 -12.49
C GLU A 524 -21.88 12.01 -13.47
N LEU A 525 -22.55 11.75 -14.60
CA LEU A 525 -23.04 12.83 -15.46
C LEU A 525 -24.09 13.71 -14.75
N GLY A 526 -24.85 13.12 -13.81
CA GLY A 526 -25.73 13.87 -12.90
C GLY A 526 -24.96 14.78 -11.95
N LEU A 527 -23.82 14.32 -11.43
CA LEU A 527 -22.93 15.12 -10.58
C LEU A 527 -22.31 16.27 -11.37
N VAL A 528 -21.85 16.03 -12.60
CA VAL A 528 -21.36 17.09 -13.50
C VAL A 528 -22.43 18.18 -13.69
N ARG A 529 -23.69 17.81 -13.96
CA ARG A 529 -24.81 18.78 -14.05
C ARG A 529 -24.99 19.59 -12.76
N ALA A 530 -24.86 18.94 -11.60
CA ALA A 530 -24.97 19.63 -10.32
C ALA A 530 -23.82 20.63 -10.11
N ILE A 531 -22.59 20.27 -10.50
CA ILE A 531 -21.42 21.17 -10.44
C ILE A 531 -21.63 22.37 -11.37
N VAL A 532 -22.09 22.16 -12.61
CA VAL A 532 -22.38 23.26 -13.55
C VAL A 532 -23.46 24.19 -12.99
N ALA A 533 -24.54 23.64 -12.41
CA ALA A 533 -25.58 24.45 -11.79
C ALA A 533 -25.06 25.26 -10.58
N LEU A 534 -24.19 24.67 -9.76
CA LEU A 534 -23.55 25.35 -8.64
C LEU A 534 -22.64 26.49 -9.12
N ALA A 535 -21.79 26.22 -10.12
CA ALA A 535 -20.90 27.23 -10.70
C ALA A 535 -21.71 28.41 -11.25
N GLY A 536 -22.80 28.14 -11.98
CA GLY A 536 -23.71 29.17 -12.48
C GLY A 536 -24.36 30.00 -11.36
N ALA A 537 -24.75 29.37 -10.24
CA ALA A 537 -25.28 30.08 -9.07
C ALA A 537 -24.25 30.99 -8.38
N LEU A 538 -22.96 30.65 -8.50
CA LEU A 538 -21.83 31.42 -7.99
C LEU A 538 -21.22 32.38 -9.03
N GLN A 539 -21.79 32.46 -10.24
CA GLN A 539 -21.28 33.26 -11.36
C GLN A 539 -19.86 32.86 -11.80
N MET A 540 -19.55 31.56 -11.70
CA MET A 540 -18.29 30.96 -12.14
C MET A 540 -18.50 30.18 -13.43
N ASP A 541 -17.50 30.19 -14.29
CA ASP A 541 -17.45 29.36 -15.50
C ASP A 541 -16.96 27.93 -15.15
N THR A 542 -17.15 26.97 -16.05
CA THR A 542 -16.73 25.57 -15.85
C THR A 542 -15.82 25.07 -16.97
N ILE A 543 -14.82 24.29 -16.59
CA ILE A 543 -13.90 23.58 -17.49
C ILE A 543 -14.04 22.07 -17.25
N ALA A 544 -14.15 21.27 -18.30
CA ALA A 544 -13.99 19.82 -18.23
C ALA A 544 -12.77 19.38 -19.03
N ASN A 545 -11.88 18.60 -18.41
CA ASN A 545 -10.62 18.12 -18.99
C ASN A 545 -10.67 16.62 -19.33
N GLY A 546 -9.67 16.16 -20.08
CA GLY A 546 -9.53 14.75 -20.46
C GLY A 546 -10.60 14.23 -21.42
N ILE A 547 -11.15 15.10 -22.27
CA ILE A 547 -12.19 14.70 -23.23
C ILE A 547 -11.54 13.97 -24.41
N GLU A 548 -11.88 12.69 -24.55
CA GLU A 548 -11.33 11.82 -25.59
C GLU A 548 -12.37 11.40 -26.65
N SER A 549 -13.68 11.59 -26.42
CA SER A 549 -14.74 11.11 -27.31
C SER A 549 -15.78 12.15 -27.66
N ALA A 550 -16.30 12.07 -28.89
CA ALA A 550 -17.33 12.98 -29.39
C ALA A 550 -18.66 12.82 -28.63
N SER A 551 -18.96 11.63 -28.12
CA SER A 551 -20.12 11.38 -27.24
C SER A 551 -19.99 12.14 -25.92
N LEU A 552 -18.81 12.10 -25.30
CA LEU A 552 -18.55 12.82 -24.06
C LEU A 552 -18.55 14.34 -24.29
N LEU A 553 -17.97 14.80 -25.39
CA LEU A 553 -18.02 16.21 -25.82
C LEU A 553 -19.47 16.71 -25.91
N THR A 554 -20.34 15.94 -26.57
CA THR A 554 -21.76 16.29 -26.73
C THR A 554 -22.48 16.30 -25.38
N ALA A 555 -22.28 15.26 -24.55
CA ALA A 555 -22.91 15.14 -23.25
C ALA A 555 -22.49 16.29 -22.29
N LEU A 556 -21.20 16.67 -22.28
CA LEU A 556 -20.71 17.78 -21.47
C LEU A 556 -21.24 19.13 -21.96
N GLY A 557 -21.35 19.31 -23.29
CA GLY A 557 -21.99 20.48 -23.89
C GLY A 557 -23.47 20.61 -23.50
N GLU A 558 -24.22 19.50 -23.51
CA GLU A 558 -25.62 19.46 -23.06
C GLU A 558 -25.78 19.74 -21.55
N CYS A 559 -24.78 19.37 -20.74
CA CYS A 559 -24.73 19.71 -19.32
C CYS A 559 -24.46 21.20 -19.06
N GLY A 560 -24.07 21.98 -20.08
CA GLY A 560 -23.78 23.41 -19.98
C GLY A 560 -22.35 23.73 -19.57
N VAL A 561 -21.40 22.79 -19.73
CA VAL A 561 -19.97 23.07 -19.51
C VAL A 561 -19.50 24.10 -20.54
N ARG A 562 -18.85 25.17 -20.08
CA ARG A 562 -18.46 26.29 -20.96
C ARG A 562 -17.18 26.02 -21.73
N TYR A 563 -16.16 25.51 -21.06
CA TYR A 563 -14.84 25.27 -21.63
C TYR A 563 -14.49 23.79 -21.60
N LEU A 564 -13.83 23.32 -22.65
CA LEU A 564 -13.57 21.92 -22.90
C LEU A 564 -12.10 21.74 -23.25
N GLN A 565 -11.48 20.70 -22.70
CA GLN A 565 -10.07 20.39 -22.90
C GLN A 565 -9.88 18.88 -23.05
N GLY A 566 -8.93 18.49 -23.91
CA GLY A 566 -8.45 17.13 -23.98
C GLY A 566 -8.05 16.67 -25.38
N PRO A 567 -7.61 15.40 -25.49
CA PRO A 567 -7.04 14.83 -26.72
C PRO A 567 -7.98 14.82 -27.94
N ILE A 568 -9.29 15.01 -27.75
CA ILE A 568 -10.23 15.16 -28.88
C ILE A 568 -9.93 16.38 -29.75
N PHE A 569 -9.39 17.46 -29.15
CA PHE A 569 -8.98 18.67 -29.83
C PHE A 569 -7.52 18.54 -30.29
N CYS A 570 -6.59 18.52 -29.33
CA CYS A 570 -5.15 18.46 -29.59
C CYS A 570 -4.44 17.82 -28.39
N GLU A 571 -3.30 17.18 -28.63
CA GLU A 571 -2.34 16.89 -27.55
C GLU A 571 -1.54 18.17 -27.24
N PRO A 572 -0.87 18.28 -26.07
CA PRO A 572 -0.04 19.44 -25.75
C PRO A 572 0.97 19.75 -26.85
N VAL A 573 1.00 20.99 -27.32
CA VAL A 573 1.86 21.43 -28.43
C VAL A 573 3.02 22.29 -27.94
N ASP A 574 4.12 22.28 -28.68
CA ASP A 574 5.26 23.15 -28.39
C ASP A 574 4.92 24.61 -28.72
N ALA A 575 5.59 25.55 -28.03
CA ALA A 575 5.37 26.99 -28.19
C ALA A 575 5.42 27.49 -29.64
N GLY A 576 6.29 26.91 -30.48
CA GLY A 576 6.41 27.31 -31.88
C GLY A 576 5.18 26.99 -32.73
N ILE A 577 4.44 25.93 -32.40
CA ILE A 577 3.16 25.60 -33.07
C ILE A 577 2.09 26.60 -32.64
N VAL A 578 2.03 26.94 -31.34
CA VAL A 578 1.11 27.95 -30.83
C VAL A 578 1.33 29.28 -31.55
N GLU A 579 2.57 29.75 -31.64
CA GLU A 579 2.90 31.01 -32.30
C GLU A 579 2.51 31.02 -33.79
N GLN A 580 2.62 29.88 -34.49
CA GLN A 580 2.19 29.73 -35.88
C GLN A 580 0.67 29.77 -36.04
N GLU A 581 -0.07 29.02 -35.23
CA GLU A 581 -1.53 28.94 -35.30
C GLU A 581 -2.19 30.25 -34.85
N MET A 582 -1.59 30.96 -33.89
CA MET A 582 -2.08 32.25 -33.40
C MET A 582 -1.76 33.44 -34.32
N ALA A 583 -0.93 33.26 -35.36
CA ALA A 583 -0.63 34.31 -36.34
C ALA A 583 -1.87 34.73 -37.15
N GLY A 584 -2.95 33.93 -37.14
CA GLY A 584 -4.22 34.20 -37.82
C GLY A 584 -5.30 34.89 -36.95
N ASP A 585 -4.93 35.53 -35.84
CA ASP A 585 -5.80 36.18 -34.82
C ASP A 585 -6.80 35.26 -34.08
N MET A 586 -7.16 34.10 -34.63
CA MET A 586 -8.09 33.15 -34.00
C MET A 586 -7.75 31.70 -34.34
N TRP A 587 -7.32 30.94 -33.33
CA TRP A 587 -7.12 29.51 -33.45
C TRP A 587 -8.43 28.76 -33.17
N LYS A 588 -8.95 28.05 -34.18
CA LYS A 588 -10.10 27.14 -34.07
C LYS A 588 -9.65 25.72 -34.28
N ILE A 589 -10.15 24.81 -33.44
CA ILE A 589 -9.82 23.39 -33.49
C ILE A 589 -11.11 22.59 -33.64
N ASP A 590 -11.28 21.97 -34.80
CA ASP A 590 -12.39 21.04 -35.02
C ASP A 590 -12.13 19.73 -34.25
N PRO A 591 -13.11 19.22 -33.48
CA PRO A 591 -12.96 17.97 -32.75
C PRO A 591 -12.81 16.80 -33.75
N GLY A 592 -11.81 15.95 -33.54
CA GLY A 592 -11.50 14.88 -34.49
C GLY A 592 -12.57 13.78 -34.58
N GLU A 593 -13.34 13.72 -35.67
CA GLU A 593 -14.41 12.72 -35.92
C GLU A 593 -13.96 11.24 -35.85
N ARG A 594 -12.66 10.97 -36.06
CA ARG A 594 -12.07 9.62 -36.11
C ARG A 594 -11.14 9.28 -34.95
N ARG A 595 -11.03 10.13 -33.92
CA ARG A 595 -10.30 9.78 -32.69
C ARG A 595 -11.21 8.91 -31.81
N THR A 596 -11.58 7.74 -32.32
CA THR A 596 -12.25 6.70 -31.53
C THR A 596 -11.28 6.22 -30.46
N ARG A 597 -11.71 6.31 -29.20
CA ARG A 597 -11.21 5.64 -27.99
C ARG A 597 -9.91 4.87 -28.22
N ARG A 598 -8.78 5.56 -28.05
CA ARG A 598 -7.48 4.89 -27.91
C ARG A 598 -7.19 4.91 -26.42
N ALA A 599 -7.04 3.73 -25.80
CA ALA A 599 -6.56 3.67 -24.43
C ALA A 599 -5.28 4.52 -24.31
N ARG A 600 -5.22 5.38 -23.28
CA ARG A 600 -4.08 6.25 -22.97
C ARG A 600 -2.77 5.47 -23.19
N ARG A 601 -1.92 5.99 -24.08
CA ARG A 601 -0.68 5.33 -24.49
C ARG A 601 0.45 5.98 -23.72
N ARG A 602 1.26 5.16 -23.08
CA ARG A 602 2.53 5.61 -22.52
C ARG A 602 3.61 5.36 -23.56
N THR A 603 4.44 6.37 -23.78
CA THR A 603 5.66 6.22 -24.57
C THR A 603 6.61 5.37 -23.75
N VAL A 604 6.92 4.17 -24.23
CA VAL A 604 7.85 3.24 -23.60
C VAL A 604 8.88 2.91 -24.65
N PHE A 605 10.15 3.28 -24.45
CA PHE A 605 11.19 2.99 -25.42
C PHE A 605 12.18 1.97 -24.86
N ARG A 606 11.92 0.68 -25.09
CA ARG A 606 12.81 -0.40 -24.63
C ARG A 606 12.77 -1.62 -25.55
N LYS A 607 13.86 -2.38 -25.56
CA LYS A 607 13.92 -3.66 -26.26
C LYS A 607 13.12 -4.71 -25.50
N ILE A 608 12.29 -5.43 -26.22
CA ILE A 608 11.48 -6.55 -25.73
C ILE A 608 11.62 -7.74 -26.69
N GLN A 609 11.17 -8.91 -26.25
CA GLN A 609 11.07 -10.08 -27.10
C GLN A 609 9.61 -10.29 -27.51
N VAL A 610 9.39 -10.64 -28.77
CA VAL A 610 8.10 -11.14 -29.25
C VAL A 610 8.30 -12.52 -29.86
N PHE A 611 7.47 -13.49 -29.48
CA PHE A 611 7.55 -14.86 -29.95
C PHE A 611 6.46 -15.11 -30.99
N HIS A 612 6.83 -15.76 -32.09
CA HIS A 612 5.90 -16.28 -33.08
C HIS A 612 6.33 -17.68 -33.49
N ASP A 613 5.39 -18.62 -33.43
CA ASP A 613 5.67 -20.06 -33.53
C ASP A 613 6.83 -20.43 -32.57
N ASP A 614 7.91 -21.04 -33.06
CA ASP A 614 9.07 -21.44 -32.25
C ASP A 614 10.25 -20.45 -32.33
N TYR A 615 10.02 -19.20 -32.72
CA TYR A 615 11.08 -18.20 -32.89
C TYR A 615 10.85 -16.91 -32.08
N ALA A 616 11.92 -16.39 -31.49
CA ALA A 616 11.94 -15.16 -30.71
C ALA A 616 12.57 -14.01 -31.50
N TYR A 617 11.86 -12.88 -31.58
CA TYR A 617 12.33 -11.67 -32.23
C TYR A 617 12.59 -10.56 -31.22
N GLU A 618 13.75 -9.90 -31.32
CA GLU A 618 14.05 -8.72 -30.54
C GLU A 618 13.48 -7.47 -31.22
N VAL A 619 12.52 -6.81 -30.59
CA VAL A 619 11.86 -5.61 -31.13
C VAL A 619 11.89 -4.47 -30.12
N THR A 620 11.77 -3.24 -30.61
CA THR A 620 11.64 -2.06 -29.77
C THR A 620 10.16 -1.83 -29.48
N LEU A 621 9.75 -1.96 -28.21
CA LEU A 621 8.49 -1.42 -27.74
C LEU A 621 8.60 0.10 -27.80
N ARG A 622 7.61 0.78 -28.37
CA ARG A 622 7.53 2.25 -28.48
C ARG A 622 6.40 2.85 -27.66
N ASN A 623 5.23 2.21 -27.70
CA ASN A 623 4.05 2.66 -26.96
C ASN A 623 3.37 1.45 -26.31
N LEU A 624 2.86 1.64 -25.10
CA LEU A 624 2.08 0.63 -24.38
C LEU A 624 0.76 1.23 -23.89
N SER A 625 -0.32 0.46 -23.98
CA SER A 625 -1.65 0.81 -23.48
C SER A 625 -2.33 -0.43 -22.93
N ARG A 626 -3.46 -0.26 -22.22
CA ARG A 626 -4.19 -1.39 -21.63
C ARG A 626 -4.57 -2.45 -22.66
N THR A 627 -4.89 -2.05 -23.87
CA THR A 627 -5.42 -2.93 -24.91
C THR A 627 -4.43 -3.25 -26.02
N GLY A 628 -3.21 -2.70 -26.00
CA GLY A 628 -2.28 -2.94 -27.09
C GLY A 628 -0.94 -2.21 -26.97
N ALA A 629 -0.09 -2.45 -27.95
CA ALA A 629 1.27 -1.91 -28.00
C ALA A 629 1.65 -1.48 -29.42
N LEU A 630 2.69 -0.65 -29.53
CA LEU A 630 3.40 -0.37 -30.77
C LEU A 630 4.81 -0.95 -30.67
N ILE A 631 5.16 -1.84 -31.59
CA ILE A 631 6.51 -2.40 -31.71
C ILE A 631 7.16 -1.96 -33.02
N GLN A 632 8.49 -1.90 -33.03
CA GLN A 632 9.29 -1.57 -34.20
C GLN A 632 10.49 -2.52 -34.32
N GLY A 633 10.84 -2.92 -35.53
CA GLY A 633 12.04 -3.71 -35.82
C GLY A 633 11.83 -4.88 -36.79
N LEU A 634 10.58 -5.23 -37.09
CA LEU A 634 10.23 -6.29 -38.04
C LEU A 634 9.59 -5.71 -39.29
N THR A 635 9.97 -6.23 -40.46
CA THR A 635 9.43 -5.79 -41.76
C THR A 635 8.41 -6.79 -42.29
N ASP A 636 7.39 -6.27 -42.99
CA ASP A 636 6.39 -7.05 -43.73
C ASP A 636 5.58 -8.05 -42.90
N VAL A 637 5.39 -7.79 -41.61
CA VAL A 637 4.54 -8.63 -40.75
C VAL A 637 3.06 -8.50 -41.16
N PRO A 638 2.37 -9.58 -41.56
CA PRO A 638 0.96 -9.53 -41.97
C PRO A 638 0.01 -9.18 -40.82
N LYS A 639 -1.10 -8.51 -41.14
CA LYS A 639 -2.22 -8.36 -40.20
C LYS A 639 -2.81 -9.72 -39.85
N GLY A 640 -3.22 -9.90 -38.60
CA GLY A 640 -3.71 -11.17 -38.06
C GLY A 640 -2.62 -12.10 -37.52
N THR A 641 -1.34 -11.72 -37.65
CA THR A 641 -0.24 -12.47 -37.01
C THR A 641 -0.37 -12.38 -35.49
N GLN A 642 -0.33 -13.52 -34.81
CA GLN A 642 -0.28 -13.59 -33.35
C GLN A 642 1.17 -13.59 -32.86
N PHE A 643 1.44 -12.77 -31.84
CA PHE A 643 2.69 -12.76 -31.09
C PHE A 643 2.41 -13.04 -29.62
N VAL A 644 3.35 -13.71 -28.95
CA VAL A 644 3.46 -13.66 -27.48
C VAL A 644 4.50 -12.59 -27.15
N VAL A 645 4.07 -11.51 -26.51
CA VAL A 645 4.89 -10.35 -26.16
C VAL A 645 5.45 -10.55 -24.75
N ASP A 646 6.78 -10.56 -24.60
CA ASP A 646 7.46 -10.59 -23.30
C ASP A 646 7.69 -9.17 -22.78
N LEU A 647 6.92 -8.78 -21.77
CA LEU A 647 7.07 -7.51 -21.07
C LEU A 647 8.09 -7.60 -19.90
N GLY A 648 8.81 -8.71 -19.77
CA GLY A 648 9.82 -8.94 -18.76
C GLY A 648 9.27 -9.50 -17.45
N GLY A 649 10.14 -10.15 -16.66
CA GLY A 649 9.78 -10.69 -15.34
C GLY A 649 8.66 -11.74 -15.36
N GLY A 650 8.43 -12.40 -16.50
CA GLY A 650 7.42 -13.45 -16.68
C GLY A 650 6.07 -12.96 -17.15
N GLN A 651 6.00 -11.72 -17.59
CA GLN A 651 4.79 -11.09 -18.08
C GLN A 651 4.66 -11.35 -19.58
N LEU A 652 3.93 -12.41 -19.93
CA LEU A 652 3.66 -12.77 -21.31
C LEU A 652 2.24 -12.32 -21.69
N ALA A 653 2.11 -11.55 -22.77
CA ALA A 653 0.83 -11.09 -23.30
C ALA A 653 0.64 -11.60 -24.73
N VAL A 654 -0.46 -12.31 -24.99
CA VAL A 654 -0.82 -12.70 -26.36
C VAL A 654 -1.41 -11.48 -27.07
N ALA A 655 -0.90 -11.19 -28.27
CA ALA A 655 -1.28 -10.02 -29.04
C ALA A 655 -1.42 -10.33 -30.53
N THR A 656 -2.38 -9.69 -31.18
CA THR A 656 -2.61 -9.81 -32.63
C THR A 656 -2.20 -8.53 -33.35
N VAL A 657 -1.52 -8.66 -34.49
CA VAL A 657 -1.15 -7.53 -35.35
C VAL A 657 -2.40 -6.99 -36.05
N ILE A 658 -2.86 -5.80 -35.65
CA ILE A 658 -4.02 -5.12 -36.26
C ILE A 658 -3.60 -4.09 -37.31
N ARG A 659 -2.38 -3.57 -37.22
CA ARG A 659 -1.79 -2.61 -38.16
C ARG A 659 -0.32 -2.96 -38.41
N SER A 660 0.11 -2.81 -39.65
CA SER A 660 1.49 -2.98 -40.07
C SER A 660 1.82 -1.87 -41.05
N SER A 661 2.95 -1.19 -40.83
CA SER A 661 3.43 -0.07 -41.64
C SER A 661 4.95 -0.10 -41.66
N GLY A 662 5.54 -0.66 -42.71
CA GLY A 662 6.98 -0.79 -42.85
C GLY A 662 7.59 -1.64 -41.73
N ASP A 663 8.43 -1.02 -40.91
CA ASP A 663 9.13 -1.66 -39.79
C ASP A 663 8.35 -1.63 -38.46
N THR A 664 7.13 -1.09 -38.47
CA THR A 664 6.34 -0.78 -37.28
C THR A 664 5.01 -1.54 -37.29
N GLN A 665 4.71 -2.24 -36.19
CA GLN A 665 3.48 -3.00 -36.01
C GLN A 665 2.71 -2.53 -34.78
N GLY A 666 1.40 -2.37 -34.94
CA GLY A 666 0.49 -2.18 -33.82
C GLY A 666 -0.17 -3.48 -33.44
N LEU A 667 -0.03 -3.80 -32.16
CA LEU A 667 -0.53 -5.01 -31.53
C LEU A 667 -1.78 -4.68 -30.71
N GLU A 668 -2.75 -5.58 -30.73
CA GLU A 668 -3.90 -5.61 -29.84
C GLU A 668 -3.78 -6.81 -28.92
N PHE A 669 -3.86 -6.60 -27.60
CA PHE A 669 -3.77 -7.68 -26.62
C PHE A 669 -5.10 -8.45 -26.54
N GLU A 670 -5.02 -9.78 -26.43
CA GLU A 670 -6.21 -10.62 -26.21
C GLU A 670 -6.82 -10.38 -24.81
N GLN A 671 -5.97 -10.10 -23.83
CA GLN A 671 -6.36 -9.71 -22.48
C GLN A 671 -5.81 -8.34 -22.16
N SER A 672 -6.68 -7.46 -21.65
CA SER A 672 -6.25 -6.13 -21.22
C SER A 672 -5.25 -6.21 -20.07
N LEU A 673 -4.20 -5.40 -20.17
CA LEU A 673 -3.28 -5.17 -19.07
C LEU A 673 -3.97 -4.43 -17.91
N VAL A 674 -3.43 -4.63 -16.71
CA VAL A 674 -3.87 -3.99 -15.48
C VAL A 674 -2.84 -2.97 -15.00
N ASP A 675 -3.30 -2.00 -14.22
CA ASP A 675 -2.43 -0.98 -13.65
C ASP A 675 -1.42 -1.62 -12.70
N ASP A 676 -0.16 -1.19 -12.78
CA ASP A 676 0.87 -1.60 -11.82
C ASP A 676 0.87 -0.77 -10.53
N GLY A 677 -0.01 0.23 -10.46
CA GLY A 677 -0.21 1.16 -9.36
C GLY A 677 0.50 2.50 -9.54
N SER A 678 1.19 2.70 -10.67
CA SER A 678 1.97 3.91 -10.95
C SER A 678 1.81 4.47 -12.35
N GLY A 679 0.63 4.22 -12.90
CA GLY A 679 0.30 4.47 -14.29
C GLY A 679 0.97 3.48 -15.23
N GLY A 680 1.79 2.52 -14.76
CA GLY A 680 2.39 1.48 -15.59
C GLY A 680 1.40 0.35 -15.83
N LEU A 681 1.77 -0.57 -16.71
CA LEU A 681 0.88 -1.64 -17.12
C LEU A 681 1.57 -2.99 -17.00
N CYS A 682 0.87 -3.92 -16.36
CA CYS A 682 1.34 -5.27 -16.15
C CYS A 682 0.29 -6.30 -16.57
N THR A 683 0.74 -7.53 -16.79
CA THR A 683 -0.15 -8.67 -17.02
C THR A 683 -0.80 -9.10 -15.71
N ARG A 684 -2.04 -9.61 -15.79
CA ARG A 684 -2.77 -10.13 -14.61
C ARG A 684 -1.99 -11.24 -13.92
N ASN A 685 -1.41 -12.15 -14.70
CA ASN A 685 -0.66 -13.30 -14.20
C ASN A 685 0.74 -13.34 -14.82
N ARG A 686 1.72 -13.82 -14.06
CA ARG A 686 3.07 -14.13 -14.57
C ARG A 686 3.21 -15.64 -14.77
N VAL A 687 4.12 -16.05 -15.64
CA VAL A 687 4.55 -17.45 -15.72
C VAL A 687 5.10 -17.87 -14.34
N SER A 688 4.59 -18.99 -13.82
CA SER A 688 4.96 -19.48 -12.49
C SER A 688 6.41 -20.02 -12.47
N PRO A 689 7.27 -19.56 -11.55
CA PRO A 689 8.58 -20.16 -11.29
C PRO A 689 8.53 -21.67 -11.01
N TYR A 690 7.43 -22.17 -10.43
CA TYR A 690 7.26 -23.60 -10.21
C TYR A 690 7.08 -24.38 -11.53
N ALA A 691 6.48 -23.77 -12.55
CA ALA A 691 6.37 -24.37 -13.88
C ALA A 691 7.76 -24.46 -14.54
N LEU A 692 8.56 -23.40 -14.44
CA LEU A 692 9.95 -23.38 -14.94
C LEU A 692 10.83 -24.40 -14.22
N ALA A 693 10.71 -24.49 -12.89
CA ALA A 693 11.46 -25.47 -12.12
C ALA A 693 11.10 -26.93 -12.48
N SER A 694 9.84 -27.17 -12.87
CA SER A 694 9.40 -28.47 -13.37
C SER A 694 10.00 -28.79 -14.76
N ALA A 695 10.42 -27.78 -15.52
CA ALA A 695 11.12 -27.89 -16.79
C ALA A 695 12.66 -27.94 -16.66
N GLY A 696 13.19 -27.99 -15.43
CA GLY A 696 14.63 -28.13 -15.15
C GLY A 696 15.34 -26.86 -14.68
N ALA A 697 14.64 -25.74 -14.51
CA ALA A 697 15.22 -24.50 -13.96
C ALA A 697 15.45 -24.58 -12.43
N PRO A 698 16.43 -23.86 -11.87
CA PRO A 698 16.46 -23.64 -10.41
C PRO A 698 15.26 -22.78 -9.99
N LEU A 699 14.61 -23.15 -8.87
CA LEU A 699 13.52 -22.35 -8.30
C LEU A 699 14.08 -21.05 -7.72
N ALA A 700 13.87 -19.96 -8.45
CA ALA A 700 14.28 -18.61 -8.07
C ALA A 700 13.22 -17.59 -8.50
N ALA A 701 13.24 -16.41 -7.87
CA ALA A 701 12.46 -15.27 -8.32
C ALA A 701 12.85 -14.86 -9.75
N LEU A 702 11.91 -14.32 -10.51
CA LEU A 702 12.14 -13.96 -11.91
C LEU A 702 12.94 -12.65 -11.97
N ALA A 703 14.19 -12.73 -12.41
CA ALA A 703 15.02 -11.54 -12.61
C ALA A 703 14.43 -10.62 -13.70
N PRO A 704 14.64 -9.29 -13.61
CA PRO A 704 14.32 -8.37 -14.69
C PRO A 704 15.28 -8.63 -15.87
N GLY A 705 14.82 -9.38 -16.86
CA GLY A 705 15.60 -9.75 -18.04
C GLY A 705 14.85 -10.70 -18.98
N SER A 706 15.40 -10.90 -20.19
CA SER A 706 14.82 -11.74 -21.24
C SER A 706 14.66 -13.20 -20.78
N TYR A 707 13.49 -13.79 -21.02
CA TYR A 707 13.17 -15.20 -20.74
C TYR A 707 14.10 -16.24 -21.39
N GLN A 708 14.96 -15.82 -22.33
CA GLN A 708 15.92 -16.65 -23.05
C GLN A 708 17.10 -17.17 -22.18
N GLY A 709 17.34 -16.57 -21.00
CA GLY A 709 18.51 -16.92 -20.18
C GLY A 709 18.28 -18.00 -19.11
N MET A 710 17.04 -18.43 -18.87
CA MET A 710 16.75 -19.46 -17.85
C MET A 710 16.81 -20.86 -18.46
N MET A 711 17.64 -21.74 -17.89
CA MET A 711 17.64 -23.17 -18.21
C MET A 711 16.21 -23.72 -18.05
N GLY A 712 15.58 -24.20 -19.12
CA GLY A 712 14.18 -24.66 -19.11
C GLY A 712 13.16 -23.69 -19.73
N GLY A 713 13.59 -22.60 -20.39
CA GLY A 713 12.71 -21.81 -21.25
C GLY A 713 12.03 -22.69 -22.31
N LEU A 714 10.72 -22.54 -22.47
CA LEU A 714 9.85 -23.39 -23.30
C LEU A 714 10.13 -23.35 -24.82
N ILE A 715 11.12 -22.57 -25.29
CA ILE A 715 11.36 -22.34 -26.72
C ILE A 715 12.85 -22.51 -27.00
N ASP A 716 13.19 -23.68 -27.54
CA ASP A 716 14.50 -23.99 -28.10
C ASP A 716 14.71 -23.15 -29.37
N GLN A 717 15.92 -22.61 -29.62
CA GLN A 717 16.23 -21.82 -30.83
C GLN A 717 16.31 -22.69 -32.11
N GLY A 718 15.36 -23.60 -32.30
CA GLY A 718 15.31 -24.52 -33.43
C GLY A 718 14.46 -24.05 -34.61
N GLY A 719 13.59 -23.04 -34.42
CA GLY A 719 12.70 -22.54 -35.46
C GLY A 719 13.40 -21.67 -36.51
N ALA A 720 12.95 -21.70 -37.76
CA ALA A 720 13.41 -20.76 -38.79
C ALA A 720 12.67 -19.41 -38.66
N PRO A 721 13.35 -18.26 -38.78
CA PRO A 721 12.69 -16.96 -38.74
C PRO A 721 11.74 -16.79 -39.93
N LYS A 722 10.49 -16.44 -39.63
CA LYS A 722 9.41 -16.18 -40.59
C LYS A 722 9.37 -14.72 -41.04
N PHE A 723 9.87 -13.81 -40.22
CA PHE A 723 9.89 -12.36 -40.49
C PHE A 723 11.34 -11.85 -40.54
N CYS A 724 11.59 -10.85 -41.38
CA CYS A 724 12.90 -10.20 -41.50
C CYS A 724 13.01 -9.03 -40.52
N TYR A 725 14.21 -8.80 -39.98
CA TYR A 725 14.52 -7.55 -39.29
C TYR A 725 14.62 -6.40 -40.28
N ALA A 726 14.10 -5.24 -39.89
CA ALA A 726 14.29 -4.01 -40.65
C ALA A 726 15.78 -3.68 -40.73
N SER A 727 16.27 -3.33 -41.93
CA SER A 727 17.67 -2.94 -42.08
C SER A 727 17.93 -1.68 -41.25
N THR A 728 18.82 -1.76 -40.26
CA THR A 728 19.34 -0.55 -39.60
C THR A 728 19.92 0.35 -40.67
N ALA A 729 19.36 1.54 -40.87
CA ALA A 729 19.99 2.59 -41.64
C ALA A 729 21.30 2.98 -40.93
N ARG A 730 22.38 2.26 -41.21
CA ARG A 730 23.75 2.74 -41.03
C ARG A 730 24.07 3.56 -42.26
N GLY A 731 24.08 4.88 -42.11
CA GLY A 731 24.58 5.80 -43.12
C GLY A 731 24.08 7.21 -42.91
N GLU A 732 24.91 8.00 -42.22
CA GLU A 732 25.13 9.46 -42.35
C GLU A 732 25.26 10.12 -40.98
N PHE A 733 26.42 9.95 -40.36
CA PHE A 733 27.23 11.00 -39.76
C PHE A 733 28.63 10.39 -39.61
N ALA A 734 29.50 10.72 -40.58
CA ALA A 734 30.93 10.47 -40.50
C ALA A 734 31.60 11.58 -39.68
#